data_AF-A0A665X956-F1
#
_entry.id   AF-A0A665X956-F1
#
_cell.length_a   1.000
_cell.length_b   1.000
_cell.length_c   1.000
_cell.angle_alpha   90.00
_cell.angle_beta   90.00
_cell.angle_gamma   90.00
#
_symmetry.space_group_name_H-M   'P 1'
#
loop_
_entity.id
_entity.type
_entity.pdbx_description
1 polymer ?
#
loop_
_entity_poly.entity_id
_entity_poly.type
_entity_poly.pdbx_seq_one_letter_code
_entity_poly.pdbx_strand_id
1 'polypeptide(L)'
;MLPDGDSRLGLETQLASKQREWKELQALRVHQLEGSLRKAQEESSSLREQYQQLREDFQFNLVILEERDRELERYDVITARALTLEQDRYTSLGRLLSIFMGHMQIKKSLQMHSCIHSQTQLFSVCVCLSSIAEGCERVKWDLLHRIDEAEVQMEMTAAFKREVRQREHEFNMKMDEMCAVVLSHELKVKMLSKETEIHCQVQLQATEALKAQEEFCQQIQAQLQQKDQEIKRLNTMPHTEGTAGCHRAERSDNPKVKLTPTEKKKHKNKNHIAINHRHCVCFQRLHKELETVKTSWDKYMMEVSRKSVVKDTEIIALQEKETKLKTELERSRYKQQLSAGLKREHALGQVRVQVELEWQRCCEDMKAELCLANEQLIQGLTQARDQVKAELKEKEQELQDLTVLLRSVKTERDHAIQGLTPKVDFLASEQIRHLQEQNNILRAVVTQMRKEMEGLSHQPPPPQGPQQLSPSHIIQHLGSNHPSFNLHTADAQKAIGPPPQSTDISSKVSPAGVDKVLKERGFDMLSLFKSDLVIYRSGKLLCKLLQQPIFSLSSPQSALPQQLREENLHLKQPQMSSQFQHVQGQRNHPPNMHTRLKKAASCIAHLSRDKQQLIEMCNSLRAQITNAGLKGTKTDTYKPELPEKEIQGDQQDRLSALEKLQYQLTTQVPPQGHSFTPSLPHCSLAGCSLFMFSCFTTSHSSCEGITRML
;
A
#
# COMPACT_ATOMS: atom_id res chain seq x y z
N MET A 1 -23.46 -115.48 -18.14
CA MET A 1 -24.25 -114.27 -18.47
C MET A 1 -23.91 -113.20 -17.45
N LEU A 2 -23.58 -111.99 -17.91
CA LEU A 2 -23.07 -110.90 -17.07
C LEU A 2 -24.22 -110.01 -16.56
N PRO A 3 -24.09 -109.37 -15.38
CA PRO A 3 -25.02 -108.36 -14.89
C PRO A 3 -24.68 -106.97 -15.47
N ASP A 4 -25.54 -106.43 -16.33
CA ASP A 4 -25.29 -105.18 -17.06
C ASP A 4 -26.12 -103.99 -16.53
N GLY A 5 -26.87 -104.19 -15.44
CA GLY A 5 -27.80 -103.20 -14.87
C GLY A 5 -27.13 -102.13 -14.01
N ASP A 6 -26.32 -102.55 -13.02
CA ASP A 6 -25.72 -101.64 -12.03
C ASP A 6 -24.71 -100.68 -12.67
N SER A 7 -23.94 -101.15 -13.66
CA SER A 7 -23.02 -100.37 -14.48
C SER A 7 -23.70 -99.14 -15.09
N ARG A 8 -24.94 -99.31 -15.60
CA ARG A 8 -25.68 -98.25 -16.27
C ARG A 8 -26.19 -97.19 -15.28
N LEU A 9 -26.74 -97.61 -14.14
CA LEU A 9 -27.19 -96.68 -13.09
C LEU A 9 -26.03 -95.87 -12.51
N GLY A 10 -24.84 -96.47 -12.39
CA GLY A 10 -23.60 -95.77 -12.03
C GLY A 10 -23.23 -94.69 -13.04
N LEU A 11 -23.27 -95.01 -14.35
CA LEU A 11 -22.95 -94.04 -15.42
C LEU A 11 -23.95 -92.89 -15.51
N GLU A 12 -25.26 -93.16 -15.40
CA GLU A 12 -26.30 -92.13 -15.40
C GLU A 12 -26.14 -91.18 -14.18
N THR A 13 -25.74 -91.71 -13.03
CA THR A 13 -25.43 -90.92 -11.81
C THR A 13 -24.16 -90.06 -11.99
N GLN A 14 -23.10 -90.61 -12.58
CA GLN A 14 -21.87 -89.86 -12.87
C GLN A 14 -22.10 -88.74 -13.88
N LEU A 15 -22.89 -89.00 -14.94
CA LEU A 15 -23.28 -87.99 -15.92
C LEU A 15 -24.07 -86.83 -15.26
N ALA A 16 -24.99 -87.15 -14.35
CA ALA A 16 -25.72 -86.15 -13.57
C ALA A 16 -24.80 -85.31 -12.66
N SER A 17 -23.75 -85.91 -12.07
CA SER A 17 -22.73 -85.17 -11.32
C SER A 17 -21.96 -84.21 -12.23
N LYS A 18 -21.40 -84.71 -13.34
CA LYS A 18 -20.61 -83.89 -14.27
C LYS A 18 -21.43 -82.78 -14.92
N GLN A 19 -22.71 -83.02 -15.20
CA GLN A 19 -23.63 -81.99 -15.68
C GLN A 19 -23.97 -80.92 -14.63
N ARG A 20 -23.86 -81.25 -13.32
CA ARG A 20 -23.97 -80.27 -12.23
C ARG A 20 -22.67 -79.47 -12.08
N GLU A 21 -21.54 -80.15 -11.98
CA GLU A 21 -20.20 -79.56 -11.89
C GLU A 21 -19.92 -78.58 -13.06
N TRP A 22 -20.31 -78.96 -14.28
CA TRP A 22 -20.20 -78.09 -15.46
C TRP A 22 -21.07 -76.83 -15.36
N LYS A 23 -22.30 -76.94 -14.85
CA LYS A 23 -23.18 -75.78 -14.61
C LYS A 23 -22.67 -74.88 -13.49
N GLU A 24 -22.10 -75.46 -12.43
CA GLU A 24 -21.47 -74.71 -11.33
C GLU A 24 -20.25 -73.93 -11.83
N LEU A 25 -19.38 -74.56 -12.63
CA LEU A 25 -18.26 -73.89 -13.30
C LEU A 25 -18.72 -72.81 -14.29
N GLN A 26 -19.81 -73.04 -15.04
CA GLN A 26 -20.41 -72.05 -15.92
C GLN A 26 -20.94 -70.84 -15.14
N ALA A 27 -21.66 -71.07 -14.04
CA ALA A 27 -22.18 -70.02 -13.17
C ALA A 27 -21.06 -69.20 -12.50
N LEU A 28 -20.00 -69.87 -12.02
CA LEU A 28 -18.80 -69.21 -11.49
C LEU A 28 -18.12 -68.34 -12.56
N ARG A 29 -18.03 -68.81 -13.81
CA ARG A 29 -17.45 -68.05 -14.92
C ARG A 29 -18.31 -66.86 -15.33
N VAL A 30 -19.64 -67.00 -15.33
CA VAL A 30 -20.57 -65.88 -15.58
C VAL A 30 -20.42 -64.83 -14.48
N HIS A 31 -20.50 -65.21 -13.20
CA HIS A 31 -20.34 -64.29 -12.08
C HIS A 31 -18.97 -63.59 -12.05
N GLN A 32 -17.89 -64.29 -12.46
CA GLN A 32 -16.57 -63.68 -12.64
C GLN A 32 -16.58 -62.60 -13.73
N LEU A 33 -17.20 -62.87 -14.89
CA LEU A 33 -17.29 -61.91 -16.00
C LEU A 33 -18.20 -60.72 -15.65
N GLU A 34 -19.31 -60.95 -14.95
CA GLU A 34 -20.19 -59.89 -14.40
C GLU A 34 -19.49 -59.04 -13.33
N GLY A 35 -18.58 -59.63 -12.55
CA GLY A 35 -17.73 -58.91 -11.61
C GLY A 35 -16.70 -58.02 -12.31
N SER A 36 -16.02 -58.53 -13.34
CA SER A 36 -15.09 -57.73 -14.15
C SER A 36 -15.80 -56.65 -14.96
N LEU A 37 -16.99 -56.93 -15.49
CA LEU A 37 -17.80 -55.95 -16.23
C LEU A 37 -18.24 -54.78 -15.34
N ARG A 38 -18.71 -55.06 -14.12
CA ARG A 38 -19.06 -54.01 -13.14
C ARG A 38 -17.87 -53.12 -12.81
N LYS A 39 -16.69 -53.70 -12.53
CA LYS A 39 -15.47 -52.91 -12.29
C LYS A 39 -15.10 -52.01 -13.46
N ALA A 40 -15.11 -52.54 -14.69
CA ALA A 40 -14.85 -51.75 -15.89
C ALA A 40 -15.92 -50.65 -16.12
N GLN A 41 -17.17 -50.88 -15.72
CA GLN A 41 -18.23 -49.87 -15.74
C GLN A 41 -18.00 -48.78 -14.67
N GLU A 42 -17.65 -49.17 -13.44
CA GLU A 42 -17.34 -48.30 -12.30
C GLU A 42 -16.14 -47.39 -12.61
N GLU A 43 -15.04 -47.97 -13.12
CA GLU A 43 -13.86 -47.27 -13.63
C GLU A 43 -14.23 -46.30 -14.77
N SER A 44 -15.09 -46.73 -15.70
CA SER A 44 -15.57 -45.89 -16.80
C SER A 44 -16.48 -44.74 -16.34
N SER A 45 -17.30 -44.91 -15.31
CA SER A 45 -18.02 -43.77 -14.69
C SER A 45 -17.06 -42.80 -14.02
N SER A 46 -16.13 -43.29 -13.18
CA SER A 46 -15.20 -42.42 -12.45
C SER A 46 -14.31 -41.61 -13.40
N LEU A 47 -13.83 -42.21 -14.50
CA LEU A 47 -13.05 -41.49 -15.51
C LEU A 47 -13.89 -40.43 -16.27
N ARG A 48 -15.19 -40.66 -16.47
CA ARG A 48 -16.10 -39.67 -17.06
C ARG A 48 -16.41 -38.52 -16.10
N GLU A 49 -16.56 -38.80 -14.81
CA GLU A 49 -16.71 -37.79 -13.75
C GLU A 49 -15.45 -36.91 -13.66
N GLN A 50 -14.26 -37.53 -13.63
CA GLN A 50 -12.97 -36.80 -13.66
C GLN A 50 -12.81 -35.93 -14.91
N TYR A 51 -13.18 -36.44 -16.09
CA TYR A 51 -13.13 -35.67 -17.33
C TYR A 51 -14.13 -34.50 -17.34
N GLN A 52 -15.33 -34.69 -16.77
CA GLN A 52 -16.33 -33.63 -16.67
C GLN A 52 -15.92 -32.55 -15.66
N GLN A 53 -15.35 -32.92 -14.50
CA GLN A 53 -14.75 -31.96 -13.56
C GLN A 53 -13.63 -31.15 -14.22
N LEU A 54 -12.68 -31.83 -14.87
CA LEU A 54 -11.56 -31.17 -15.56
C LEU A 54 -12.04 -30.20 -16.66
N ARG A 55 -13.13 -30.55 -17.35
CA ARG A 55 -13.77 -29.68 -18.34
C ARG A 55 -14.42 -28.45 -17.71
N GLU A 56 -15.08 -28.60 -16.57
CA GLU A 56 -15.66 -27.49 -15.81
C GLU A 56 -14.56 -26.57 -15.26
N ASP A 57 -13.46 -27.14 -14.75
CA ASP A 57 -12.27 -26.41 -14.31
C ASP A 57 -11.64 -25.61 -15.47
N PHE A 58 -11.53 -26.20 -16.67
CA PHE A 58 -11.05 -25.49 -17.86
C PHE A 58 -12.00 -24.36 -18.30
N GLN A 59 -13.32 -24.56 -18.20
CA GLN A 59 -14.30 -23.51 -18.51
C GLN A 59 -14.23 -22.36 -17.51
N PHE A 60 -14.10 -22.64 -16.21
CA PHE A 60 -13.88 -21.63 -15.18
C PHE A 60 -12.59 -20.83 -15.42
N ASN A 61 -11.47 -21.52 -15.68
CA ASN A 61 -10.20 -20.87 -15.97
C ASN A 61 -10.27 -19.96 -17.22
N LEU A 62 -11.04 -20.35 -18.25
CA LEU A 62 -11.24 -19.51 -19.44
C LEU A 62 -12.00 -18.22 -19.10
N VAL A 63 -13.06 -18.28 -18.28
CA VAL A 63 -13.79 -17.08 -17.82
C VAL A 63 -12.89 -16.15 -17.00
N ILE A 64 -12.04 -16.71 -16.12
CA ILE A 64 -11.07 -15.92 -15.33
C ILE A 64 -10.00 -15.27 -16.23
N LEU A 65 -9.61 -15.91 -17.33
CA LEU A 65 -8.74 -15.28 -18.33
C LEU A 65 -9.46 -14.13 -19.04
N GLU A 66 -10.69 -14.31 -19.52
CA GLU A 66 -11.47 -13.23 -20.12
C GLU A 66 -11.69 -12.03 -19.17
N GLU A 67 -11.90 -12.27 -17.87
CA GLU A 67 -12.00 -11.19 -16.87
C GLU A 67 -10.68 -10.45 -16.68
N ARG A 68 -9.55 -11.16 -16.70
CA ARG A 68 -8.21 -10.55 -16.62
C ARG A 68 -7.90 -9.73 -17.87
N ASP A 69 -8.25 -10.22 -19.05
CA ASP A 69 -8.00 -9.52 -20.32
C ASP A 69 -8.84 -8.22 -20.40
N ARG A 70 -10.12 -8.28 -19.99
CA ARG A 70 -10.98 -7.08 -19.84
C ARG A 70 -10.44 -6.06 -18.83
N GLU A 71 -9.75 -6.51 -17.79
CA GLU A 71 -9.12 -5.62 -16.80
C GLU A 71 -7.80 -5.03 -17.33
N LEU A 72 -7.03 -5.78 -18.13
CA LEU A 72 -5.88 -5.26 -18.87
C LEU A 72 -6.31 -4.18 -19.89
N GLU A 73 -7.37 -4.41 -20.66
CA GLU A 73 -7.95 -3.41 -21.56
C GLU A 73 -8.33 -2.10 -20.82
N ARG A 74 -8.84 -2.20 -19.59
CA ARG A 74 -9.12 -1.03 -18.73
C ARG A 74 -7.85 -0.30 -18.33
N TYR A 75 -6.80 -1.02 -17.93
CA TYR A 75 -5.50 -0.41 -17.61
C TYR A 75 -4.85 0.25 -18.83
N ASP A 76 -4.98 -0.32 -20.02
CA ASP A 76 -4.50 0.29 -21.27
C ASP A 76 -5.28 1.59 -21.59
N VAL A 77 -6.60 1.59 -21.44
CA VAL A 77 -7.43 2.80 -21.62
C VAL A 77 -7.08 3.89 -20.59
N ILE A 78 -6.81 3.53 -19.34
CA ILE A 78 -6.36 4.48 -18.31
C ILE A 78 -4.97 5.03 -18.64
N THR A 79 -4.05 4.17 -19.07
CA THR A 79 -2.66 4.53 -19.43
C THR A 79 -2.63 5.44 -20.65
N ALA A 80 -3.41 5.12 -21.69
CA ALA A 80 -3.56 5.96 -22.88
C ALA A 80 -4.08 7.37 -22.52
N ARG A 81 -5.09 7.47 -21.64
CA ARG A 81 -5.60 8.76 -21.15
C ARG A 81 -4.55 9.57 -20.38
N ALA A 82 -3.78 8.91 -19.51
CA ALA A 82 -2.69 9.55 -18.79
C ALA A 82 -1.59 10.08 -19.73
N LEU A 83 -1.20 9.28 -20.74
CA LEU A 83 -0.25 9.68 -21.77
C LEU A 83 -0.74 10.86 -22.61
N THR A 84 -2.03 10.90 -23.00
CA THR A 84 -2.58 12.07 -23.70
C THR A 84 -2.57 13.32 -22.85
N LEU A 85 -2.91 13.21 -21.55
CA LEU A 85 -2.93 14.35 -20.64
C LEU A 85 -1.52 14.91 -20.40
N GLU A 86 -0.51 14.06 -20.25
CA GLU A 86 0.89 14.50 -20.18
C GLU A 86 1.35 15.13 -21.50
N GLN A 87 0.98 14.57 -22.67
CA GLN A 87 1.30 15.18 -23.96
C GLN A 87 0.65 16.57 -24.14
N ASP A 88 -0.57 16.76 -23.64
CA ASP A 88 -1.23 18.08 -23.60
C ASP A 88 -0.52 19.06 -22.65
N ARG A 89 0.07 18.58 -21.55
CA ARG A 89 0.94 19.39 -20.68
C ARG A 89 2.25 19.76 -21.39
N TYR A 90 2.95 18.82 -22.01
CA TYR A 90 4.20 19.08 -22.73
C TYR A 90 4.01 20.04 -23.91
N THR A 91 2.95 19.89 -24.72
CA THR A 91 2.63 20.83 -25.81
C THR A 91 2.23 22.22 -25.29
N SER A 92 1.58 22.30 -24.12
CA SER A 92 1.25 23.58 -23.48
C SER A 92 2.48 24.28 -22.89
N LEU A 93 3.39 23.54 -22.25
CA LEU A 93 4.70 24.04 -21.83
C LEU A 93 5.54 24.51 -23.03
N GLY A 94 5.54 23.77 -24.13
CA GLY A 94 6.22 24.16 -25.37
C GLY A 94 5.67 25.47 -25.98
N ARG A 95 4.34 25.65 -25.96
CA ARG A 95 3.68 26.92 -26.36
C ARG A 95 4.12 28.08 -25.47
N LEU A 96 4.15 27.90 -24.15
CA LEU A 96 4.63 28.91 -23.20
C LEU A 96 6.12 29.25 -23.40
N LEU A 97 6.98 28.25 -23.62
CA LEU A 97 8.40 28.46 -23.96
C LEU A 97 8.56 29.28 -25.25
N SER A 98 7.77 28.99 -26.29
CA SER A 98 7.82 29.72 -27.55
C SER A 98 7.43 31.20 -27.38
N ILE A 99 6.37 31.48 -26.62
CA ILE A 99 5.96 32.85 -26.26
C ILE A 99 7.06 33.56 -25.46
N PHE A 100 7.68 32.89 -24.48
CA PHE A 100 8.77 33.44 -23.69
C PHE A 100 10.02 33.75 -24.53
N MET A 101 10.39 32.86 -25.46
CA MET A 101 11.49 33.12 -26.41
C MET A 101 11.16 34.28 -27.36
N GLY A 102 9.91 34.39 -27.84
CA GLY A 102 9.45 35.54 -28.62
C GLY A 102 9.59 36.86 -27.86
N HIS A 103 9.14 36.89 -26.59
CA HIS A 103 9.32 38.03 -25.70
C HIS A 103 10.81 38.36 -25.45
N MET A 104 11.69 37.36 -25.33
CA MET A 104 13.13 37.58 -25.22
C MET A 104 13.76 38.14 -26.51
N GLN A 105 13.30 37.70 -27.68
CA GLN A 105 13.73 38.22 -28.97
C GLN A 105 13.34 39.70 -29.13
N ILE A 106 12.09 40.03 -28.77
CA ILE A 106 11.56 41.41 -28.76
C ILE A 106 12.31 42.27 -27.74
N LYS A 107 12.55 41.76 -26.52
CA LYS A 107 13.33 42.47 -25.50
C LYS A 107 14.76 42.78 -25.99
N LYS A 108 15.40 41.85 -26.72
CA LYS A 108 16.72 42.07 -27.34
C LYS A 108 16.70 43.12 -28.46
N SER A 109 15.67 43.16 -29.33
CA SER A 109 15.61 44.19 -30.39
C SER A 109 15.35 45.59 -29.83
N LEU A 110 14.50 45.72 -28.79
CA LEU A 110 14.35 46.96 -28.04
C LEU A 110 15.65 47.37 -27.31
N GLN A 111 16.38 46.41 -26.73
CA GLN A 111 17.67 46.67 -26.09
C GLN A 111 18.76 47.07 -27.10
N MET A 112 18.73 46.54 -28.33
CA MET A 112 19.60 46.95 -29.44
C MET A 112 19.33 48.41 -29.84
N HIS A 113 18.05 48.81 -29.95
CA HIS A 113 17.67 50.21 -30.19
C HIS A 113 18.09 51.15 -29.04
N SER A 114 18.02 50.68 -27.80
CA SER A 114 18.48 51.43 -26.62
C SER A 114 20.01 51.60 -26.58
N CYS A 115 20.77 50.62 -27.09
CA CYS A 115 22.23 50.67 -27.13
C CYS A 115 22.78 51.87 -27.91
N ILE A 116 22.11 52.30 -28.98
CA ILE A 116 22.51 53.46 -29.81
C ILE A 116 22.46 54.78 -29.03
N HIS A 117 21.67 54.85 -27.95
CA HIS A 117 21.55 56.03 -27.07
C HIS A 117 22.57 56.04 -25.91
N SER A 118 23.44 55.04 -25.80
CA SER A 118 24.17 54.73 -24.56
C SER A 118 25.53 55.43 -24.39
N GLN A 119 25.57 56.76 -24.45
CA GLN A 119 26.75 57.56 -24.03
C GLN A 119 26.76 57.87 -22.52
N THR A 120 25.77 57.41 -21.77
CA THR A 120 25.55 57.67 -20.33
C THR A 120 25.76 56.41 -19.47
N GLN A 121 26.95 55.81 -19.58
CA GLN A 121 27.32 54.62 -18.79
C GLN A 121 27.52 54.95 -17.29
N LEU A 122 26.54 54.59 -16.46
CA LEU A 122 26.73 54.21 -15.04
C LEU A 122 25.45 53.58 -14.46
N PHE A 123 24.28 54.14 -14.79
CA PHE A 123 22.98 53.67 -14.29
C PHE A 123 22.64 52.23 -14.75
N SER A 124 23.05 51.88 -15.98
CA SER A 124 22.80 50.57 -16.63
C SER A 124 23.29 49.37 -15.80
N VAL A 125 24.50 49.45 -15.23
CA VAL A 125 25.11 48.35 -14.46
C VAL A 125 24.29 48.06 -13.18
N CYS A 126 23.80 49.11 -12.53
CA CYS A 126 22.97 48.99 -11.32
C CYS A 126 21.62 48.32 -11.63
N VAL A 127 20.95 48.72 -12.72
CA VAL A 127 19.67 48.12 -13.16
C VAL A 127 19.84 46.64 -13.53
N CYS A 128 20.94 46.28 -14.20
CA CYS A 128 21.26 44.89 -14.53
C CYS A 128 21.50 44.03 -13.28
N LEU A 129 22.23 44.55 -12.28
CA LEU A 129 22.46 43.82 -11.02
C LEU A 129 21.17 43.61 -10.23
N SER A 130 20.30 44.62 -10.13
CA SER A 130 18.98 44.46 -9.50
C SER A 130 18.11 43.43 -10.24
N SER A 131 18.07 43.48 -11.58
CA SER A 131 17.34 42.51 -12.41
C SER A 131 17.84 41.07 -12.25
N ILE A 132 19.13 40.87 -11.96
CA ILE A 132 19.72 39.55 -11.69
C ILE A 132 19.36 39.10 -10.26
N ALA A 133 19.47 39.98 -9.26
CA ALA A 133 19.14 39.69 -7.87
C ALA A 133 17.66 39.27 -7.70
N GLU A 134 16.73 40.01 -8.32
CA GLU A 134 15.32 39.61 -8.39
C GLU A 134 15.13 38.27 -9.13
N GLY A 135 15.95 37.98 -10.14
CA GLY A 135 15.93 36.71 -10.86
C GLY A 135 16.29 35.53 -9.94
N CYS A 136 17.34 35.69 -9.14
CA CYS A 136 17.75 34.70 -8.14
C CYS A 136 16.67 34.50 -7.06
N GLU A 137 16.08 35.57 -6.52
CA GLU A 137 15.04 35.43 -5.50
C GLU A 137 13.75 34.81 -6.07
N ARG A 138 13.37 35.09 -7.34
CA ARG A 138 12.26 34.39 -8.01
C ARG A 138 12.53 32.87 -8.11
N VAL A 139 13.73 32.46 -8.55
CA VAL A 139 14.11 31.04 -8.62
C VAL A 139 14.13 30.37 -7.25
N LYS A 140 14.55 31.08 -6.20
CA LYS A 140 14.51 30.62 -4.81
C LYS A 140 13.08 30.41 -4.30
N TRP A 141 12.15 31.32 -4.59
CA TRP A 141 10.73 31.15 -4.25
C TRP A 141 10.09 29.97 -5.00
N ASP A 142 10.38 29.81 -6.29
CA ASP A 142 9.98 28.63 -7.09
C ASP A 142 10.50 27.32 -6.48
N LEU A 143 11.76 27.29 -6.03
CA LEU A 143 12.36 26.12 -5.39
C LEU A 143 11.75 25.81 -4.02
N LEU A 144 11.45 26.83 -3.20
CA LEU A 144 10.76 26.66 -1.92
C LEU A 144 9.34 26.12 -2.12
N HIS A 145 8.55 26.73 -3.01
CA HIS A 145 7.19 26.25 -3.32
C HIS A 145 7.18 24.79 -3.78
N ARG A 146 8.16 24.39 -4.60
CA ARG A 146 8.29 23.00 -5.07
C ARG A 146 8.79 22.02 -4.00
N ILE A 147 9.45 22.51 -2.94
CA ILE A 147 9.76 21.71 -1.74
C ILE A 147 8.47 21.53 -0.93
N ASP A 148 7.73 22.61 -0.66
CA ASP A 148 6.45 22.55 0.07
C ASP A 148 5.43 21.62 -0.63
N GLU A 149 5.31 21.70 -1.96
CA GLU A 149 4.50 20.77 -2.75
C GLU A 149 4.96 19.31 -2.60
N ALA A 150 6.26 19.05 -2.61
CA ALA A 150 6.81 17.70 -2.45
C ALA A 150 6.62 17.14 -1.03
N GLU A 151 6.73 17.99 0.00
CA GLU A 151 6.46 17.62 1.39
C GLU A 151 4.97 17.30 1.61
N VAL A 152 4.05 18.09 1.04
CA VAL A 152 2.60 17.80 1.05
C VAL A 152 2.29 16.49 0.31
N GLN A 153 2.92 16.21 -0.83
CA GLN A 153 2.77 14.93 -1.53
C GLN A 153 3.32 13.75 -0.72
N MET A 154 4.42 13.93 0.01
CA MET A 154 4.95 12.92 0.94
C MET A 154 4.04 12.69 2.15
N GLU A 155 3.47 13.74 2.76
CA GLU A 155 2.50 13.64 3.86
C GLU A 155 1.21 12.93 3.40
N MET A 156 0.65 13.29 2.24
CA MET A 156 -0.52 12.63 1.66
C MET A 156 -0.24 11.14 1.38
N THR A 157 0.92 10.82 0.83
CA THR A 157 1.38 9.43 0.62
C THR A 157 1.55 8.69 1.96
N ALA A 158 2.05 9.36 3.00
CA ALA A 158 2.18 8.81 4.34
C ALA A 158 0.81 8.58 5.00
N ALA A 159 -0.17 9.48 4.80
CA ALA A 159 -1.53 9.36 5.28
C ALA A 159 -2.25 8.17 4.63
N PHE A 160 -2.17 8.01 3.31
CA PHE A 160 -2.69 6.81 2.62
C PHE A 160 -2.05 5.53 3.15
N LYS A 161 -0.73 5.53 3.38
CA LYS A 161 0.00 4.42 4.03
C LYS A 161 -0.33 4.23 5.52
N ARG A 162 -1.07 5.13 6.19
CA ARG A 162 -1.65 4.90 7.52
C ARG A 162 -3.03 4.25 7.37
N GLU A 163 -3.89 4.82 6.53
CA GLU A 163 -5.25 4.35 6.23
C GLU A 163 -5.27 2.88 5.76
N VAL A 164 -4.41 2.50 4.81
CA VAL A 164 -4.31 1.12 4.31
C VAL A 164 -3.96 0.13 5.44
N ARG A 165 -2.97 0.47 6.29
CA ARG A 165 -2.57 -0.38 7.42
C ARG A 165 -3.62 -0.43 8.53
N GLN A 166 -4.41 0.63 8.71
CA GLN A 166 -5.55 0.60 9.63
C GLN A 166 -6.61 -0.38 9.12
N ARG A 167 -7.01 -0.29 7.84
CA ARG A 167 -7.99 -1.23 7.25
C ARG A 167 -7.49 -2.66 7.27
N GLU A 168 -6.21 -2.90 6.95
CA GLU A 168 -5.56 -4.20 7.07
C GLU A 168 -5.65 -4.77 8.50
N HIS A 169 -5.38 -3.95 9.52
CA HIS A 169 -5.54 -4.34 10.92
C HIS A 169 -7.01 -4.62 11.27
N GLU A 170 -7.95 -3.79 10.83
CA GLU A 170 -9.40 -4.01 11.03
C GLU A 170 -9.92 -5.28 10.34
N PHE A 171 -9.38 -5.66 9.18
CA PHE A 171 -9.70 -6.94 8.53
C PHE A 171 -9.10 -8.13 9.28
N ASN A 172 -7.84 -8.04 9.73
CA ASN A 172 -7.20 -9.10 10.52
C ASN A 172 -7.94 -9.33 11.85
N MET A 173 -8.35 -8.28 12.57
CA MET A 173 -9.16 -8.42 13.78
C MET A 173 -10.53 -9.08 13.52
N LYS A 174 -11.16 -8.83 12.37
CA LYS A 174 -12.40 -9.51 11.95
C LYS A 174 -12.17 -10.97 11.58
N MET A 175 -11.02 -11.31 10.99
CA MET A 175 -10.63 -12.72 10.79
C MET A 175 -10.41 -13.42 12.13
N ASP A 176 -9.66 -12.82 13.05
CA ASP A 176 -9.37 -13.41 14.37
C ASP A 176 -10.66 -13.65 15.18
N GLU A 177 -11.61 -12.69 15.14
CA GLU A 177 -12.95 -12.84 15.74
C GLU A 177 -13.73 -13.99 15.08
N MET A 178 -13.77 -14.05 13.75
CA MET A 178 -14.45 -15.12 13.02
C MET A 178 -13.82 -16.50 13.30
N CYS A 179 -12.50 -16.60 13.34
CA CYS A 179 -11.76 -17.81 13.68
C CYS A 179 -12.06 -18.26 15.12
N ALA A 180 -12.12 -17.33 16.08
CA ALA A 180 -12.52 -17.65 17.46
C ALA A 180 -13.96 -18.18 17.55
N VAL A 181 -14.90 -17.62 16.77
CA VAL A 181 -16.29 -18.12 16.69
C VAL A 181 -16.36 -19.50 16.02
N VAL A 182 -15.58 -19.76 14.96
CA VAL A 182 -15.51 -21.08 14.30
C VAL A 182 -14.95 -22.13 15.26
N LEU A 183 -13.83 -21.85 15.93
CA LEU A 183 -13.21 -22.75 16.92
C LEU A 183 -14.15 -23.03 18.11
N SER A 184 -14.90 -22.03 18.57
CA SER A 184 -15.92 -22.18 19.61
C SER A 184 -17.04 -23.15 19.19
N HIS A 185 -17.53 -23.02 17.95
CA HIS A 185 -18.52 -23.96 17.42
C HIS A 185 -17.94 -25.36 17.19
N GLU A 186 -16.69 -25.48 16.70
CA GLU A 186 -16.01 -26.77 16.51
C GLU A 186 -15.84 -27.52 17.85
N LEU A 187 -15.42 -26.82 18.90
CA LEU A 187 -15.34 -27.37 20.26
C LEU A 187 -16.72 -27.78 20.78
N LYS A 188 -17.76 -26.97 20.55
CA LYS A 188 -19.14 -27.32 20.93
C LYS A 188 -19.64 -28.58 20.19
N VAL A 189 -19.33 -28.73 18.91
CA VAL A 189 -19.67 -29.94 18.13
C VAL A 189 -18.91 -31.16 18.66
N LYS A 190 -17.62 -31.03 19.01
CA LYS A 190 -16.83 -32.11 19.62
C LYS A 190 -17.40 -32.54 20.98
N MET A 191 -17.81 -31.59 21.82
CA MET A 191 -18.46 -31.87 23.10
C MET A 191 -19.80 -32.59 22.94
N LEU A 192 -20.69 -32.07 22.09
CA LEU A 192 -22.00 -32.68 21.80
C LEU A 192 -21.84 -34.08 21.18
N SER A 193 -20.87 -34.26 20.29
CA SER A 193 -20.53 -35.57 19.72
C SER A 193 -20.16 -36.57 20.83
N LYS A 194 -19.28 -36.17 21.76
CA LYS A 194 -18.89 -37.04 22.88
C LYS A 194 -20.03 -37.33 23.85
N GLU A 195 -20.91 -36.36 24.10
CA GLU A 195 -22.14 -36.54 24.87
C GLU A 195 -23.07 -37.56 24.20
N THR A 196 -23.27 -37.49 22.88
CA THR A 196 -24.06 -38.51 22.14
C THR A 196 -23.41 -39.89 22.13
N GLU A 197 -22.08 -39.98 22.05
CA GLU A 197 -21.36 -41.27 22.13
C GLU A 197 -21.57 -41.93 23.51
N ILE A 198 -21.49 -41.15 24.59
CA ILE A 198 -21.76 -41.62 25.96
C ILE A 198 -23.22 -42.04 26.10
N HIS A 199 -24.18 -41.28 25.58
CA HIS A 199 -25.59 -41.67 25.58
C HIS A 199 -25.85 -42.99 24.83
N CYS A 200 -25.23 -43.18 23.65
CA CYS A 200 -25.31 -44.45 22.92
C CYS A 200 -24.70 -45.61 23.71
N GLN A 201 -23.59 -45.41 24.42
CA GLN A 201 -22.97 -46.44 25.25
C GLN A 201 -23.83 -46.81 26.46
N VAL A 202 -24.41 -45.83 27.16
CA VAL A 202 -25.34 -46.06 28.27
C VAL A 202 -26.63 -46.74 27.79
N GLN A 203 -27.15 -46.35 26.63
CA GLN A 203 -28.32 -47.00 26.02
C GLN A 203 -28.03 -48.47 25.66
N LEU A 204 -26.85 -48.76 25.09
CA LEU A 204 -26.44 -50.13 24.79
C LEU A 204 -26.41 -50.98 26.07
N GLN A 205 -25.71 -50.53 27.11
CA GLN A 205 -25.64 -51.21 28.41
C GLN A 205 -27.03 -51.42 29.04
N ALA A 206 -27.94 -50.46 28.93
CA ALA A 206 -29.32 -50.62 29.37
C ALA A 206 -30.08 -51.70 28.57
N THR A 207 -29.90 -51.78 27.24
CA THR A 207 -30.52 -52.84 26.44
C THR A 207 -29.92 -54.24 26.69
N GLU A 208 -28.63 -54.31 27.05
CA GLU A 208 -27.97 -55.57 27.44
C GLU A 208 -28.47 -56.05 28.81
N ALA A 209 -28.58 -55.15 29.79
CA ALA A 209 -29.15 -55.44 31.10
C ALA A 209 -30.63 -55.88 31.01
N LEU A 210 -31.43 -55.24 30.15
CA LEU A 210 -32.82 -55.65 29.91
C LEU A 210 -32.91 -57.06 29.32
N LYS A 211 -32.09 -57.41 28.31
CA LYS A 211 -32.05 -58.77 27.75
C LYS A 211 -31.68 -59.81 28.80
N ALA A 212 -30.65 -59.55 29.61
CA ALA A 212 -30.25 -60.45 30.69
C ALA A 212 -31.37 -60.63 31.74
N GLN A 213 -32.15 -59.58 32.02
CA GLN A 213 -33.33 -59.68 32.89
C GLN A 213 -34.49 -60.45 32.23
N GLU A 214 -34.73 -60.28 30.92
CA GLU A 214 -35.73 -61.05 30.17
C GLU A 214 -35.37 -62.55 30.12
N GLU A 215 -34.11 -62.89 29.87
CA GLU A 215 -33.59 -64.27 29.91
C GLU A 215 -33.76 -64.89 31.31
N PHE A 216 -33.44 -64.15 32.37
CA PHE A 216 -33.64 -64.59 33.76
C PHE A 216 -35.12 -64.81 34.10
N CYS A 217 -36.02 -63.92 33.66
CA CYS A 217 -37.46 -64.08 33.79
C CYS A 217 -37.98 -65.33 33.06
N GLN A 218 -37.50 -65.59 31.84
CA GLN A 218 -37.82 -66.81 31.08
C GLN A 218 -37.32 -68.07 31.80
N GLN A 219 -36.13 -68.02 32.40
CA GLN A 219 -35.57 -69.14 33.17
C GLN A 219 -36.42 -69.45 34.41
N ILE A 220 -36.85 -68.44 35.16
CA ILE A 220 -37.78 -68.61 36.29
C ILE A 220 -39.12 -69.16 35.81
N GLN A 221 -39.67 -68.65 34.71
CA GLN A 221 -40.94 -69.14 34.15
C GLN A 221 -40.85 -70.63 33.75
N ALA A 222 -39.73 -71.07 33.18
CA ALA A 222 -39.48 -72.48 32.86
C ALA A 222 -39.38 -73.35 34.11
N GLN A 223 -38.68 -72.90 35.16
CA GLN A 223 -38.61 -73.61 36.44
C GLN A 223 -39.98 -73.73 37.11
N LEU A 224 -40.79 -72.67 37.09
CA LEU A 224 -42.17 -72.69 37.59
C LEU A 224 -43.02 -73.69 36.81
N GLN A 225 -42.96 -73.71 35.48
CA GLN A 225 -43.68 -74.69 34.65
C GLN A 225 -43.22 -76.14 34.93
N GLN A 226 -41.93 -76.37 35.18
CA GLN A 226 -41.41 -77.68 35.58
C GLN A 226 -41.98 -78.12 36.94
N LYS A 227 -42.03 -77.21 37.93
CA LYS A 227 -42.62 -77.48 39.25
C LYS A 227 -44.12 -77.72 39.18
N ASP A 228 -44.83 -76.98 38.32
CA ASP A 228 -46.25 -77.17 38.04
C ASP A 228 -46.54 -78.57 37.45
N GLN A 229 -45.67 -79.06 36.56
CA GLN A 229 -45.75 -80.43 36.03
C GLN A 229 -45.42 -81.49 37.08
N GLU A 230 -44.46 -81.21 37.98
CA GLU A 230 -44.11 -82.09 39.09
C GLU A 230 -45.28 -82.23 40.09
N ILE A 231 -45.89 -81.12 40.50
CA ILE A 231 -47.11 -81.09 41.33
C ILE A 231 -48.26 -81.84 40.66
N LYS A 232 -48.47 -81.63 39.34
CA LYS A 232 -49.50 -82.38 38.58
C LYS A 232 -49.25 -83.89 38.58
N ARG A 233 -47.99 -84.33 38.45
CA ARG A 233 -47.62 -85.77 38.53
C ARG A 233 -47.89 -86.34 39.93
N LEU A 234 -47.49 -85.63 40.98
CA LEU A 234 -47.74 -86.03 42.37
C LEU A 234 -49.23 -86.16 42.67
N ASN A 235 -50.05 -85.20 42.21
CA ASN A 235 -51.51 -85.23 42.35
C ASN A 235 -52.20 -86.34 41.52
N THR A 236 -51.51 -86.97 40.56
CA THR A 236 -52.02 -88.11 39.78
C THR A 236 -51.57 -89.48 40.31
N MET A 237 -50.85 -89.53 41.44
CA MET A 237 -50.55 -90.81 42.10
C MET A 237 -51.83 -91.37 42.74
N PRO A 238 -52.16 -92.67 42.52
CA PRO A 238 -53.39 -93.25 43.04
C PRO A 238 -53.29 -93.51 44.55
N HIS A 239 -53.89 -92.62 45.34
CA HIS A 239 -54.14 -92.90 46.76
C HIS A 239 -55.19 -94.00 46.91
N THR A 240 -54.87 -95.02 47.71
CA THR A 240 -55.75 -96.12 48.06
C THR A 240 -56.75 -95.73 49.14
N GLU A 241 -57.96 -96.28 49.04
CA GLU A 241 -59.07 -96.23 50.02
C GLU A 241 -59.81 -94.87 50.17
N GLY A 242 -61.12 -94.93 50.46
CA GLY A 242 -61.88 -93.76 50.94
C GLY A 242 -63.05 -93.20 50.11
N THR A 243 -63.98 -94.04 49.62
CA THR A 243 -65.47 -93.79 49.51
C THR A 243 -66.06 -92.44 49.00
N ALA A 244 -67.19 -92.37 48.30
CA ALA A 244 -68.06 -93.35 47.61
C ALA A 244 -69.18 -92.60 46.84
N GLY A 245 -69.73 -93.23 45.79
CA GLY A 245 -70.93 -92.77 45.08
C GLY A 245 -70.70 -91.71 43.98
N CYS A 246 -71.53 -91.59 42.94
CA CYS A 246 -72.80 -92.29 42.68
C CYS A 246 -72.88 -92.84 41.22
N HIS A 247 -73.70 -93.87 41.02
CA HIS A 247 -73.99 -94.50 39.72
C HIS A 247 -74.84 -93.57 38.82
N ARG A 248 -74.88 -93.73 37.49
CA ARG A 248 -75.61 -94.77 36.73
C ARG A 248 -75.14 -94.67 35.25
N ALA A 249 -74.68 -95.71 34.56
CA ALA A 249 -75.44 -96.75 33.82
C ALA A 249 -76.46 -96.17 32.82
N GLU A 250 -76.77 -96.77 31.65
CA GLU A 250 -76.65 -98.15 31.14
C GLU A 250 -75.82 -98.19 29.81
N ARG A 251 -75.23 -99.28 29.27
CA ARG A 251 -75.75 -100.62 28.89
C ARG A 251 -76.95 -100.56 27.92
N SER A 252 -77.09 -101.41 26.88
CA SER A 252 -76.15 -102.34 26.22
C SER A 252 -76.74 -102.73 24.83
N ASP A 253 -76.11 -103.70 24.17
CA ASP A 253 -76.71 -104.70 23.26
C ASP A 253 -77.12 -104.28 21.83
N ASN A 254 -76.27 -104.69 20.88
CA ASN A 254 -76.72 -105.08 19.54
C ASN A 254 -77.61 -106.33 19.63
N PRO A 255 -78.56 -106.50 18.69
CA PRO A 255 -78.55 -107.75 17.93
C PRO A 255 -78.73 -107.56 16.41
N LYS A 256 -78.04 -108.42 15.64
CA LYS A 256 -78.24 -108.55 14.18
C LYS A 256 -79.38 -109.53 13.89
N VAL A 257 -80.41 -109.09 13.16
CA VAL A 257 -81.25 -110.00 12.34
C VAL A 257 -81.46 -109.40 10.94
N LYS A 258 -81.51 -110.26 9.92
CA LYS A 258 -81.63 -109.90 8.50
C LYS A 258 -83.07 -109.58 8.11
N LEU A 259 -83.32 -108.48 7.40
CA LEU A 259 -84.53 -108.27 6.57
C LEU A 259 -84.26 -107.29 5.41
N THR A 260 -85.17 -107.30 4.43
CA THR A 260 -85.06 -107.00 2.97
C THR A 260 -84.47 -105.64 2.50
N PRO A 261 -84.09 -105.50 1.20
CA PRO A 261 -83.20 -104.43 0.73
C PRO A 261 -83.87 -103.25 -0.04
N THR A 262 -85.14 -102.91 0.19
CA THR A 262 -85.82 -101.82 -0.58
C THR A 262 -86.17 -100.57 0.24
N GLU A 263 -86.53 -100.68 1.52
CA GLU A 263 -87.02 -99.53 2.30
C GLU A 263 -85.92 -98.76 3.04
N LYS A 264 -84.88 -99.47 3.50
CA LYS A 264 -83.69 -98.87 4.14
C LYS A 264 -83.03 -97.81 3.25
N LYS A 265 -83.13 -97.94 1.93
CA LYS A 265 -82.64 -96.96 0.95
C LYS A 265 -83.44 -95.64 0.97
N LYS A 266 -84.77 -95.70 1.15
CA LYS A 266 -85.63 -94.50 1.27
C LYS A 266 -85.40 -93.75 2.59
N HIS A 267 -85.32 -94.47 3.72
CA HIS A 267 -85.12 -93.83 5.03
C HIS A 267 -83.72 -93.21 5.16
N LYS A 268 -82.67 -93.91 4.70
CA LYS A 268 -81.30 -93.35 4.67
C LYS A 268 -81.17 -92.13 3.74
N ASN A 269 -81.89 -92.12 2.60
CA ASN A 269 -81.94 -90.95 1.72
C ASN A 269 -82.63 -89.73 2.39
N LYS A 270 -83.79 -89.92 3.04
CA LYS A 270 -84.46 -88.83 3.77
C LYS A 270 -83.56 -88.23 4.86
N ASN A 271 -82.83 -89.05 5.60
CA ASN A 271 -81.92 -88.56 6.64
C ASN A 271 -80.70 -87.83 6.05
N HIS A 272 -80.12 -88.30 4.94
CA HIS A 272 -79.06 -87.56 4.24
C HIS A 272 -79.54 -86.21 3.69
N ILE A 273 -80.76 -86.13 3.14
CA ILE A 273 -81.34 -84.86 2.67
C ILE A 273 -81.54 -83.90 3.85
N ALA A 274 -82.05 -84.37 4.99
CA ALA A 274 -82.23 -83.55 6.19
C ALA A 274 -80.88 -83.05 6.77
N ILE A 275 -79.84 -83.89 6.77
CA ILE A 275 -78.49 -83.52 7.21
C ILE A 275 -77.87 -82.49 6.24
N ASN A 276 -77.94 -82.72 4.92
CA ASN A 276 -77.43 -81.77 3.93
C ASN A 276 -78.18 -80.43 3.98
N HIS A 277 -79.49 -80.43 4.24
CA HIS A 277 -80.24 -79.19 4.44
C HIS A 277 -79.78 -78.45 5.70
N ARG A 278 -79.58 -79.13 6.83
CA ARG A 278 -79.00 -78.54 8.05
C ARG A 278 -77.59 -77.99 7.81
N HIS A 279 -76.75 -78.72 7.08
CA HIS A 279 -75.40 -78.25 6.71
C HIS A 279 -75.46 -77.02 5.80
N CYS A 280 -76.37 -76.98 4.82
CA CYS A 280 -76.57 -75.83 3.95
C CYS A 280 -77.01 -74.59 4.74
N VAL A 281 -78.00 -74.73 5.64
CA VAL A 281 -78.46 -73.63 6.52
C VAL A 281 -77.37 -73.17 7.49
N CYS A 282 -76.54 -74.09 8.00
CA CYS A 282 -75.39 -73.75 8.84
C CYS A 282 -74.32 -72.99 8.05
N PHE A 283 -73.99 -73.45 6.83
CA PHE A 283 -73.02 -72.80 5.95
C PHE A 283 -73.49 -71.41 5.51
N GLN A 284 -74.78 -71.24 5.18
CA GLN A 284 -75.38 -69.94 4.90
C GLN A 284 -75.31 -68.98 6.10
N ARG A 285 -75.49 -69.51 7.33
CA ARG A 285 -75.31 -68.72 8.56
C ARG A 285 -73.86 -68.28 8.72
N LEU A 286 -72.90 -69.20 8.67
CA LEU A 286 -71.47 -68.91 8.80
C LEU A 286 -70.97 -67.95 7.72
N HIS A 287 -71.46 -68.06 6.48
CA HIS A 287 -71.15 -67.11 5.42
C HIS A 287 -71.74 -65.71 5.70
N LYS A 288 -72.96 -65.62 6.24
CA LYS A 288 -73.55 -64.34 6.65
C LYS A 288 -72.78 -63.70 7.80
N GLU A 289 -72.40 -64.49 8.80
CA GLU A 289 -71.57 -64.05 9.93
C GLU A 289 -70.20 -63.56 9.44
N LEU A 290 -69.53 -64.30 8.55
CA LEU A 290 -68.26 -63.90 7.95
C LEU A 290 -68.35 -62.61 7.12
N GLU A 291 -69.42 -62.41 6.34
CA GLU A 291 -69.65 -61.15 5.62
C GLU A 291 -69.98 -59.98 6.57
N THR A 292 -70.65 -60.21 7.70
CA THR A 292 -70.82 -59.16 8.72
C THR A 292 -69.52 -58.80 9.43
N VAL A 293 -68.64 -59.78 9.72
CA VAL A 293 -67.31 -59.51 10.29
C VAL A 293 -66.45 -58.73 9.27
N LYS A 294 -66.39 -59.21 8.02
CA LYS A 294 -65.67 -58.56 6.91
C LYS A 294 -66.12 -57.12 6.69
N THR A 295 -67.42 -56.87 6.52
CA THR A 295 -67.93 -55.49 6.35
C THR A 295 -67.72 -54.60 7.58
N SER A 296 -67.70 -55.16 8.79
CA SER A 296 -67.32 -54.41 10.00
C SER A 296 -65.82 -54.05 10.04
N TRP A 297 -64.96 -54.96 9.56
CA TRP A 297 -63.52 -54.75 9.43
C TRP A 297 -63.20 -53.74 8.32
N ASP A 298 -63.82 -53.86 7.15
CA ASP A 298 -63.69 -52.91 6.05
C ASP A 298 -64.08 -51.49 6.50
N LYS A 299 -65.16 -51.36 7.29
CA LYS A 299 -65.58 -50.09 7.89
C LYS A 299 -64.57 -49.56 8.92
N TYR A 300 -64.00 -50.44 9.76
CA TYR A 300 -62.96 -50.06 10.71
C TYR A 300 -61.69 -49.56 9.99
N MET A 301 -61.21 -50.31 9.00
CA MET A 301 -60.06 -49.96 8.18
C MET A 301 -60.28 -48.64 7.43
N MET A 302 -61.48 -48.43 6.85
CA MET A 302 -61.83 -47.16 6.20
C MET A 302 -61.78 -45.98 7.18
N GLU A 303 -62.29 -46.14 8.40
CA GLU A 303 -62.28 -45.09 9.43
C GLU A 303 -60.87 -44.82 10.00
N VAL A 304 -60.02 -45.84 10.10
CA VAL A 304 -58.60 -45.68 10.49
C VAL A 304 -57.83 -44.95 9.39
N SER A 305 -57.96 -45.38 8.13
CA SER A 305 -57.32 -44.71 6.99
C SER A 305 -57.79 -43.26 6.82
N ARG A 306 -59.09 -42.99 7.00
CA ARG A 306 -59.64 -41.63 7.00
C ARG A 306 -59.02 -40.77 8.11
N LYS A 307 -58.82 -41.33 9.31
CA LYS A 307 -58.16 -40.64 10.43
C LYS A 307 -56.66 -40.41 10.21
N SER A 308 -55.96 -41.30 9.49
CA SER A 308 -54.59 -41.03 9.05
C SER A 308 -54.59 -39.83 8.10
N VAL A 309 -55.30 -39.93 6.97
CA VAL A 309 -55.31 -38.88 5.92
C VAL A 309 -55.70 -37.49 6.45
N VAL A 310 -56.61 -37.41 7.43
CA VAL A 310 -56.93 -36.14 8.11
C VAL A 310 -55.72 -35.62 8.91
N LYS A 311 -55.08 -36.44 9.74
CA LYS A 311 -53.86 -36.05 10.48
C LYS A 311 -52.71 -35.69 9.54
N ASP A 312 -52.54 -36.45 8.47
CA ASP A 312 -51.47 -36.25 7.49
C ASP A 312 -51.67 -34.90 6.76
N THR A 313 -52.92 -34.53 6.41
CA THR A 313 -53.22 -33.19 5.87
C THR A 313 -53.12 -32.07 6.91
N GLU A 314 -53.47 -32.31 8.18
CA GLU A 314 -53.23 -31.36 9.29
C GLU A 314 -51.74 -31.08 9.51
N ILE A 315 -50.88 -32.12 9.47
CA ILE A 315 -49.42 -32.01 9.60
C ILE A 315 -48.85 -31.20 8.44
N ILE A 316 -49.23 -31.50 7.19
CA ILE A 316 -48.78 -30.73 6.01
C ILE A 316 -49.23 -29.26 6.14
N ALA A 317 -50.47 -29.01 6.53
CA ALA A 317 -51.00 -27.65 6.71
C ALA A 317 -50.33 -26.87 7.87
N LEU A 318 -49.72 -27.56 8.84
CA LEU A 318 -48.89 -26.95 9.90
C LEU A 318 -47.46 -26.69 9.41
N GLN A 319 -46.84 -27.62 8.70
CA GLN A 319 -45.52 -27.45 8.08
C GLN A 319 -45.51 -26.29 7.07
N GLU A 320 -46.58 -26.13 6.29
CA GLU A 320 -46.79 -24.96 5.43
C GLU A 320 -46.84 -23.64 6.21
N LYS A 321 -47.45 -23.63 7.41
CA LYS A 321 -47.53 -22.42 8.25
C LYS A 321 -46.19 -22.11 8.90
N GLU A 322 -45.48 -23.13 9.40
CA GLU A 322 -44.15 -22.99 9.97
C GLU A 322 -43.16 -22.44 8.93
N THR A 323 -43.12 -23.00 7.72
CA THR A 323 -42.25 -22.54 6.64
C THR A 323 -42.57 -21.10 6.21
N LYS A 324 -43.86 -20.74 6.09
CA LYS A 324 -44.28 -19.35 5.82
C LYS A 324 -43.78 -18.39 6.91
N LEU A 325 -44.10 -18.66 8.18
CA LEU A 325 -43.65 -17.84 9.33
C LEU A 325 -42.11 -17.74 9.43
N LYS A 326 -41.38 -18.82 9.12
CA LYS A 326 -39.92 -18.84 9.08
C LYS A 326 -39.37 -17.90 8.00
N THR A 327 -39.97 -17.89 6.80
CA THR A 327 -39.56 -16.95 5.74
C THR A 327 -39.93 -15.50 6.06
N GLU A 328 -41.06 -15.26 6.73
CA GLU A 328 -41.44 -13.92 7.20
C GLU A 328 -40.51 -13.40 8.30
N LEU A 329 -40.09 -14.27 9.23
CA LEU A 329 -39.12 -13.93 10.28
C LEU A 329 -37.77 -13.53 9.71
N GLU A 330 -37.23 -14.29 8.75
CA GLU A 330 -35.97 -13.94 8.07
C GLU A 330 -36.10 -12.66 7.22
N ARG A 331 -37.23 -12.47 6.53
CA ARG A 331 -37.53 -11.22 5.79
C ARG A 331 -37.60 -10.01 6.75
N SER A 332 -38.16 -10.20 7.94
CA SER A 332 -38.23 -9.17 8.99
C SER A 332 -36.83 -8.85 9.55
N ARG A 333 -36.03 -9.88 9.88
CA ARG A 333 -34.63 -9.74 10.33
C ARG A 333 -33.78 -9.00 9.29
N TYR A 334 -33.87 -9.38 8.02
CA TYR A 334 -33.15 -8.74 6.93
C TYR A 334 -33.57 -7.26 6.76
N LYS A 335 -34.88 -6.96 6.80
CA LYS A 335 -35.38 -5.58 6.77
C LYS A 335 -34.87 -4.75 7.96
N GLN A 336 -34.81 -5.34 9.16
CA GLN A 336 -34.23 -4.68 10.34
C GLN A 336 -32.73 -4.42 10.17
N GLN A 337 -31.97 -5.41 9.69
CA GLN A 337 -30.53 -5.31 9.43
C GLN A 337 -30.21 -4.22 8.40
N LEU A 338 -30.97 -4.14 7.30
CA LEU A 338 -30.88 -3.06 6.32
C LEU A 338 -31.18 -1.69 6.96
N SER A 339 -32.23 -1.58 7.78
CA SER A 339 -32.57 -0.31 8.45
C SER A 339 -31.50 0.15 9.45
N ALA A 340 -30.83 -0.80 10.12
CA ALA A 340 -29.70 -0.53 11.00
C ALA A 340 -28.43 -0.18 10.21
N GLY A 341 -28.22 -0.78 9.04
CA GLY A 341 -27.19 -0.40 8.07
C GLY A 341 -27.35 1.05 7.63
N LEU A 342 -28.51 1.40 7.07
CA LEU A 342 -28.81 2.75 6.58
C LEU A 342 -28.63 3.83 7.66
N LYS A 343 -29.04 3.55 8.91
CA LYS A 343 -28.81 4.46 10.04
C LYS A 343 -27.32 4.64 10.37
N ARG A 344 -26.51 3.58 10.28
CA ARG A 344 -25.05 3.66 10.47
C ARG A 344 -24.38 4.46 9.35
N GLU A 345 -24.72 4.18 8.09
CA GLU A 345 -24.18 4.93 6.93
C GLU A 345 -24.54 6.41 7.00
N HIS A 346 -25.79 6.75 7.38
CA HIS A 346 -26.20 8.14 7.59
C HIS A 346 -25.38 8.84 8.68
N ALA A 347 -25.17 8.18 9.83
CA ALA A 347 -24.36 8.73 10.92
C ALA A 347 -22.88 8.89 10.52
N LEU A 348 -22.30 7.93 9.81
CA LEU A 348 -20.94 8.02 9.28
C LEU A 348 -20.80 9.12 8.21
N GLY A 349 -21.83 9.32 7.37
CA GLY A 349 -21.91 10.43 6.43
C GLY A 349 -21.93 11.80 7.12
N GLN A 350 -22.73 11.95 8.17
CA GLN A 350 -22.77 13.18 8.98
C GLN A 350 -21.42 13.46 9.65
N VAL A 351 -20.78 12.46 10.27
CA VAL A 351 -19.46 12.63 10.90
C VAL A 351 -18.38 12.94 9.86
N ARG A 352 -18.43 12.35 8.66
CA ARG A 352 -17.50 12.67 7.56
C ARG A 352 -17.57 14.14 7.18
N VAL A 353 -18.79 14.64 6.90
CA VAL A 353 -18.99 16.06 6.53
C VAL A 353 -18.58 16.99 7.67
N GLN A 354 -18.86 16.64 8.93
CA GLN A 354 -18.43 17.43 10.08
C GLN A 354 -16.90 17.55 10.16
N VAL A 355 -16.17 16.44 10.02
CA VAL A 355 -14.69 16.44 10.05
C VAL A 355 -14.09 17.17 8.85
N GLU A 356 -14.73 17.09 7.67
CA GLU A 356 -14.31 17.80 6.45
C GLU A 356 -14.47 19.33 6.61
N LEU A 357 -15.58 19.79 7.19
CA LEU A 357 -15.82 21.20 7.51
C LEU A 357 -14.89 21.70 8.62
N GLU A 358 -14.64 20.90 9.66
CA GLU A 358 -13.68 21.23 10.72
C GLU A 358 -12.25 21.35 10.15
N TRP A 359 -11.84 20.44 9.26
CA TRP A 359 -10.55 20.49 8.58
C TRP A 359 -10.42 21.72 7.67
N GLN A 360 -11.44 22.01 6.85
CA GLN A 360 -11.45 23.20 5.99
C GLN A 360 -11.30 24.47 6.83
N ARG A 361 -12.10 24.60 7.90
CA ARG A 361 -12.02 25.74 8.81
C ARG A 361 -10.64 25.85 9.45
N CYS A 362 -10.04 24.77 9.96
CA CYS A 362 -8.69 24.82 10.52
C CYS A 362 -7.64 25.28 9.49
N CYS A 363 -7.80 24.91 8.21
CA CYS A 363 -6.96 25.40 7.13
C CYS A 363 -7.18 26.89 6.81
N GLU A 364 -8.40 27.40 6.95
CA GLU A 364 -8.74 28.81 6.76
C GLU A 364 -8.25 29.68 7.93
N ASP A 365 -8.49 29.24 9.17
CA ASP A 365 -7.99 29.87 10.41
C ASP A 365 -6.44 29.98 10.36
N MET A 366 -5.73 28.90 10.00
CA MET A 366 -4.26 28.89 9.84
C MET A 366 -3.75 29.83 8.74
N LYS A 367 -4.46 29.92 7.61
CA LYS A 367 -4.12 30.87 6.53
C LYS A 367 -4.30 32.32 6.99
N ALA A 368 -5.36 32.60 7.75
CA ALA A 368 -5.60 33.92 8.31
C ALA A 368 -4.50 34.32 9.31
N GLU A 369 -4.08 33.43 10.20
CA GLU A 369 -2.94 33.66 11.11
C GLU A 369 -1.64 33.97 10.35
N LEU A 370 -1.32 33.20 9.29
CA LEU A 370 -0.13 33.44 8.46
C LEU A 370 -0.20 34.77 7.68
N CYS A 371 -1.37 35.13 7.14
CA CYS A 371 -1.56 36.44 6.49
C CYS A 371 -1.36 37.59 7.48
N LEU A 372 -1.94 37.52 8.68
CA LEU A 372 -1.76 38.53 9.72
C LEU A 372 -0.31 38.66 10.19
N ALA A 373 0.42 37.55 10.32
CA ALA A 373 1.85 37.57 10.64
C ALA A 373 2.69 38.23 9.53
N ASN A 374 2.38 37.95 8.26
CA ASN A 374 3.03 38.57 7.11
C ASN A 374 2.71 40.08 7.02
N GLU A 375 1.47 40.50 7.28
CA GLU A 375 1.10 41.92 7.34
C GLU A 375 1.87 42.66 8.43
N GLN A 376 1.98 42.09 9.65
CA GLN A 376 2.76 42.66 10.74
C GLN A 376 4.25 42.78 10.39
N LEU A 377 4.83 41.76 9.74
CA LEU A 377 6.21 41.80 9.26
C LEU A 377 6.43 42.88 8.19
N ILE A 378 5.52 42.99 7.21
CA ILE A 378 5.57 44.00 6.15
C ILE A 378 5.44 45.41 6.74
N GLN A 379 4.57 45.61 7.73
CA GLN A 379 4.43 46.88 8.45
C GLN A 379 5.71 47.24 9.21
N GLY A 380 6.30 46.31 9.97
CA GLY A 380 7.55 46.51 10.69
C GLY A 380 8.74 46.83 9.78
N LEU A 381 8.89 46.10 8.66
CA LEU A 381 9.92 46.39 7.65
C LEU A 381 9.69 47.74 6.95
N THR A 382 8.44 48.11 6.71
CA THR A 382 8.06 49.41 6.13
C THR A 382 8.42 50.56 7.07
N GLN A 383 8.09 50.43 8.36
CA GLN A 383 8.44 51.41 9.39
C GLN A 383 9.96 51.54 9.55
N ALA A 384 10.70 50.43 9.61
CA ALA A 384 12.16 50.44 9.71
C ALA A 384 12.83 51.09 8.48
N ARG A 385 12.33 50.80 7.27
CA ARG A 385 12.78 51.45 6.02
C ARG A 385 12.57 52.96 6.07
N ASP A 386 11.38 53.40 6.49
CA ASP A 386 11.02 54.82 6.45
C ASP A 386 11.70 55.62 7.58
N GLN A 387 12.00 54.99 8.71
CA GLN A 387 12.88 55.53 9.76
C GLN A 387 14.30 55.77 9.24
N VAL A 388 14.96 54.76 8.65
CA VAL A 388 16.30 54.90 8.06
C VAL A 388 16.31 55.93 6.92
N LYS A 389 15.21 56.06 6.16
CA LYS A 389 15.03 57.06 5.12
C LYS A 389 14.86 58.49 5.67
N ALA A 390 14.35 58.64 6.89
CA ALA A 390 14.30 59.93 7.59
C ALA A 390 15.69 60.32 8.12
N GLU A 391 16.38 59.40 8.79
CA GLU A 391 17.76 59.59 9.26
C GLU A 391 18.72 59.93 8.12
N LEU A 392 18.60 59.26 6.96
CA LEU A 392 19.39 59.58 5.77
C LEU A 392 19.15 61.01 5.26
N LYS A 393 17.91 61.52 5.32
CA LYS A 393 17.59 62.91 4.93
C LYS A 393 18.17 63.93 5.91
N GLU A 394 18.16 63.62 7.21
CA GLU A 394 18.81 64.45 8.23
C GLU A 394 20.32 64.56 7.95
N LYS A 395 20.98 63.45 7.61
CA LYS A 395 22.41 63.46 7.25
C LYS A 395 22.71 64.11 5.89
N GLU A 396 21.83 64.00 4.92
CA GLU A 396 21.93 64.76 3.66
C GLU A 396 21.86 66.29 3.92
N GLN A 397 20.98 66.73 4.83
CA GLN A 397 20.87 68.13 5.22
C GLN A 397 22.11 68.61 6.00
N GLU A 398 22.59 67.84 6.98
CA GLU A 398 23.85 68.14 7.70
C GLU A 398 25.04 68.31 6.73
N LEU A 399 25.15 67.43 5.72
CA LEU A 399 26.19 67.50 4.69
C LEU A 399 26.03 68.72 3.78
N GLN A 400 24.79 69.10 3.44
CA GLN A 400 24.53 70.30 2.64
C GLN A 400 24.86 71.58 3.43
N ASP A 401 24.50 71.65 4.71
CA ASP A 401 24.81 72.79 5.58
C ASP A 401 26.32 72.93 5.82
N LEU A 402 27.02 71.81 6.04
CA LEU A 402 28.48 71.75 6.10
C LEU A 402 29.12 72.17 4.77
N THR A 403 28.51 71.83 3.63
CA THR A 403 28.97 72.24 2.29
C THR A 403 28.80 73.75 2.06
N VAL A 404 27.74 74.36 2.60
CA VAL A 404 27.57 75.81 2.62
C VAL A 404 28.64 76.47 3.50
N LEU A 405 28.86 75.97 4.73
CA LEU A 405 29.89 76.49 5.64
C LEU A 405 31.31 76.40 5.03
N LEU A 406 31.65 75.25 4.43
CA LEU A 406 32.93 75.05 3.74
C LEU A 406 33.10 76.01 2.55
N ARG A 407 32.02 76.38 1.86
CA ARG A 407 32.04 77.39 0.80
C ARG A 407 32.31 78.78 1.37
N SER A 408 31.69 79.16 2.49
CA SER A 408 31.93 80.44 3.17
C SER A 408 33.39 80.56 3.65
N VAL A 409 33.88 79.57 4.39
CA VAL A 409 35.28 79.50 4.85
C VAL A 409 36.26 79.49 3.66
N LYS A 410 35.89 78.86 2.54
CA LYS A 410 36.66 78.97 1.30
C LYS A 410 36.69 80.40 0.78
N THR A 411 35.55 81.07 0.65
CA THR A 411 35.54 82.47 0.19
C THR A 411 36.29 83.41 1.13
N GLU A 412 36.21 83.24 2.46
CA GLU A 412 36.94 84.05 3.43
C GLU A 412 38.47 83.91 3.26
N ARG A 413 38.97 82.67 3.14
CA ARG A 413 40.39 82.41 2.85
C ARG A 413 40.81 83.02 1.52
N ASP A 414 39.99 82.87 0.48
CA ASP A 414 40.34 83.31 -0.87
C ASP A 414 40.33 84.86 -0.95
N HIS A 415 39.47 85.55 -0.19
CA HIS A 415 39.55 87.01 0.03
C HIS A 415 40.77 87.42 0.88
N ALA A 416 41.11 86.67 1.93
CA ALA A 416 42.30 86.95 2.74
C ALA A 416 43.59 86.81 1.93
N ILE A 417 43.66 85.85 1.01
CA ILE A 417 44.74 85.70 0.04
C ILE A 417 44.80 86.92 -0.89
N GLN A 418 43.67 87.40 -1.43
CA GLN A 418 43.63 88.62 -2.23
C GLN A 418 44.03 89.88 -1.44
N GLY A 419 43.70 89.96 -0.15
CA GLY A 419 44.14 91.04 0.74
C GLY A 419 45.64 91.03 1.03
N LEU A 420 46.30 89.87 0.89
CA LEU A 420 47.75 89.68 1.04
C LEU A 420 48.52 89.81 -0.29
N THR A 421 47.84 89.90 -1.43
CA THR A 421 48.45 90.25 -2.73
C THR A 421 48.35 91.76 -2.98
N PRO A 422 49.38 92.57 -2.67
CA PRO A 422 49.40 93.97 -3.09
C PRO A 422 49.43 94.06 -4.63
N LYS A 423 48.89 95.16 -5.16
CA LYS A 423 48.62 95.38 -6.60
C LYS A 423 49.91 95.71 -7.40
N VAL A 424 50.86 94.79 -7.38
CA VAL A 424 52.27 95.00 -7.74
C VAL A 424 52.56 94.79 -9.24
N ASP A 425 51.78 93.98 -9.93
CA ASP A 425 52.12 93.44 -11.26
C ASP A 425 52.38 94.51 -12.35
N PHE A 426 51.74 95.69 -12.25
CA PHE A 426 51.98 96.78 -13.20
C PHE A 426 53.18 97.67 -12.81
N LEU A 427 53.38 97.98 -11.53
CA LEU A 427 54.47 98.86 -11.10
C LEU A 427 55.81 98.12 -11.01
N ALA A 428 55.82 96.86 -10.56
CA ALA A 428 57.04 96.06 -10.57
C ALA A 428 57.46 95.71 -11.99
N SER A 429 56.54 95.41 -12.92
CA SER A 429 56.88 95.16 -14.32
C SER A 429 57.58 96.38 -14.95
N GLU A 430 57.05 97.59 -14.71
CA GLU A 430 57.63 98.82 -15.27
C GLU A 430 58.95 99.21 -14.59
N GLN A 431 59.11 98.97 -13.29
CA GLN A 431 60.39 99.15 -12.59
C GLN A 431 61.43 98.10 -13.01
N ILE A 432 61.04 96.84 -13.23
CA ILE A 432 61.89 95.80 -13.80
C ILE A 432 62.33 96.18 -15.22
N ARG A 433 61.42 96.71 -16.05
CA ARG A 433 61.73 97.24 -17.40
C ARG A 433 62.75 98.38 -17.33
N HIS A 434 62.56 99.34 -16.42
CA HIS A 434 63.48 100.47 -16.25
C HIS A 434 64.85 100.04 -15.69
N LEU A 435 64.90 99.04 -14.81
CA LEU A 435 66.14 98.45 -14.30
C LEU A 435 66.85 97.60 -15.37
N GLN A 436 66.11 96.91 -16.24
CA GLN A 436 66.66 96.20 -17.40
C GLN A 436 67.28 97.17 -18.39
N GLU A 437 66.62 98.31 -18.67
CA GLU A 437 67.14 99.36 -19.54
C GLU A 437 68.44 99.97 -18.97
N GLN A 438 68.45 100.32 -17.67
CA GLN A 438 69.67 100.78 -16.98
C GLN A 438 70.78 99.73 -16.99
N ASN A 439 70.45 98.44 -16.87
CA ASN A 439 71.43 97.36 -16.99
C ASN A 439 71.95 97.18 -18.43
N ASN A 440 71.15 97.44 -19.47
CA ASN A 440 71.61 97.45 -20.85
C ASN A 440 72.57 98.62 -21.11
N ILE A 441 72.26 99.82 -20.61
CA ILE A 441 73.14 101.00 -20.67
C ILE A 441 74.46 100.72 -19.92
N LEU A 442 74.39 100.18 -18.70
CA LEU A 442 75.58 99.79 -17.94
C LEU A 442 76.40 98.70 -18.65
N ARG A 443 75.76 97.71 -19.29
CA ARG A 443 76.46 96.71 -20.11
C ARG A 443 77.16 97.33 -21.32
N ALA A 444 76.53 98.30 -21.99
CA ALA A 444 77.13 99.03 -23.10
C ALA A 444 78.32 99.90 -22.67
N VAL A 445 78.22 100.58 -21.51
CA VAL A 445 79.34 101.32 -20.91
C VAL A 445 80.46 100.36 -20.50
N VAL A 446 80.15 99.21 -19.89
CA VAL A 446 81.16 98.20 -19.50
C VAL A 446 81.82 97.53 -20.71
N THR A 447 81.12 97.29 -21.81
CA THR A 447 81.77 96.81 -23.05
C THR A 447 82.60 97.90 -23.72
N GLN A 448 82.18 99.17 -23.67
CA GLN A 448 83.00 100.29 -24.14
C GLN A 448 84.26 100.48 -23.28
N MET A 449 84.15 100.43 -21.95
CA MET A 449 85.29 100.47 -21.02
C MET A 449 86.23 99.27 -21.22
N ARG A 450 85.71 98.06 -21.53
CA ARG A 450 86.56 96.94 -21.95
C ARG A 450 87.28 97.25 -23.24
N LYS A 451 86.60 97.78 -24.25
CA LYS A 451 87.18 98.16 -25.55
C LYS A 451 88.29 99.21 -25.40
N GLU A 452 88.14 100.12 -24.45
CA GLU A 452 89.15 101.13 -24.09
C GLU A 452 90.32 100.53 -23.30
N MET A 453 90.08 99.63 -22.34
CA MET A 453 91.18 98.91 -21.66
C MET A 453 91.93 97.94 -22.58
N GLU A 454 91.24 97.26 -23.49
CA GLU A 454 91.81 96.42 -24.55
C GLU A 454 92.59 97.28 -25.56
N GLY A 455 92.15 98.51 -25.82
CA GLY A 455 92.86 99.51 -26.63
C GLY A 455 94.11 100.11 -25.97
N LEU A 456 94.23 100.05 -24.64
CA LEU A 456 95.34 100.62 -23.86
C LEU A 456 96.47 99.61 -23.53
N SER A 457 96.41 98.39 -24.05
CA SER A 457 97.41 97.32 -23.80
C SER A 457 98.11 96.91 -25.11
N HIS A 458 99.19 97.61 -25.47
CA HIS A 458 99.86 97.48 -26.78
C HIS A 458 101.10 96.54 -26.82
N GLN A 459 101.11 95.64 -27.82
CA GLN A 459 102.24 95.01 -28.54
C GLN A 459 103.38 94.22 -27.80
N PRO A 460 104.15 93.35 -28.51
CA PRO A 460 105.04 92.30 -27.93
C PRO A 460 106.51 92.35 -28.46
N PRO A 461 107.36 91.28 -28.42
CA PRO A 461 107.66 90.21 -27.43
C PRO A 461 109.10 90.49 -26.84
N PRO A 462 110.18 89.66 -26.95
CA PRO A 462 110.50 88.23 -26.69
C PRO A 462 111.45 88.12 -25.43
N PRO A 463 112.52 87.28 -25.29
CA PRO A 463 112.98 85.99 -25.88
C PRO A 463 113.44 84.90 -24.84
N GLN A 464 114.03 83.77 -25.33
CA GLN A 464 114.73 82.67 -24.61
C GLN A 464 113.88 81.81 -23.62
N GLY A 465 113.85 80.47 -23.60
CA GLY A 465 114.45 79.39 -24.43
C GLY A 465 114.97 78.22 -23.55
N PRO A 466 115.23 76.97 -24.05
CA PRO A 466 114.64 76.24 -25.19
C PRO A 466 114.33 74.72 -24.93
N GLN A 467 113.32 74.14 -25.61
CA GLN A 467 113.13 72.68 -25.92
C GLN A 467 113.00 71.69 -24.70
N GLN A 468 112.42 70.48 -24.77
CA GLN A 468 111.90 69.61 -25.85
C GLN A 468 110.81 68.63 -25.29
N LEU A 469 110.23 67.78 -26.17
CA LEU A 469 109.42 66.55 -25.92
C LEU A 469 107.87 66.65 -25.77
N SER A 470 107.21 65.60 -26.28
CA SER A 470 105.76 65.28 -26.31
C SER A 470 105.47 64.08 -25.35
N PRO A 471 104.28 63.40 -25.31
CA PRO A 471 102.97 63.61 -25.97
C PRO A 471 101.73 63.43 -25.02
N SER A 472 100.52 63.24 -25.59
CA SER A 472 99.29 62.69 -24.96
C SER A 472 98.53 63.63 -23.97
N HIS A 473 97.20 63.59 -23.72
CA HIS A 473 95.96 62.96 -24.27
C HIS A 473 94.76 63.59 -23.46
N ILE A 474 93.43 63.49 -23.69
CA ILE A 474 92.43 62.95 -24.66
C ILE A 474 91.10 63.75 -24.36
N ILE A 475 90.20 64.22 -25.26
CA ILE A 475 89.34 63.60 -26.31
C ILE A 475 88.10 62.84 -25.69
N GLN A 476 86.84 62.94 -26.13
CA GLN A 476 86.15 63.81 -27.13
C GLN A 476 84.60 63.86 -26.96
N HIS A 477 84.00 64.94 -27.48
CA HIS A 477 82.79 65.08 -28.33
C HIS A 477 81.49 64.23 -28.24
N LEU A 478 80.37 64.96 -28.46
CA LEU A 478 79.20 64.68 -29.33
C LEU A 478 78.85 63.23 -29.77
N GLY A 479 77.56 62.88 -29.64
CA GLY A 479 76.69 62.93 -30.83
C GLY A 479 76.05 61.66 -31.42
N SER A 480 74.80 61.39 -31.00
CA SER A 480 73.70 60.82 -31.83
C SER A 480 73.64 59.31 -32.18
N ASN A 481 72.38 58.89 -32.37
CA ASN A 481 71.86 57.77 -33.19
C ASN A 481 71.85 56.32 -32.64
N HIS A 482 70.61 55.78 -32.67
CA HIS A 482 70.14 54.39 -32.50
C HIS A 482 70.71 53.42 -33.56
N PRO A 483 70.74 52.06 -33.35
CA PRO A 483 69.49 51.28 -33.28
C PRO A 483 69.44 49.94 -32.48
N SER A 484 68.18 49.51 -32.22
CA SER A 484 67.61 48.15 -32.28
C SER A 484 68.20 46.91 -31.53
N PHE A 485 67.40 46.47 -30.54
CA PHE A 485 66.83 45.11 -30.36
C PHE A 485 67.66 43.87 -29.93
N ASN A 486 66.99 43.08 -29.04
CA ASN A 486 67.04 41.61 -28.85
C ASN A 486 68.28 40.97 -28.19
N LEU A 487 68.16 39.90 -27.38
CA LEU A 487 67.01 39.28 -26.64
C LEU A 487 67.56 38.28 -25.59
N HIS A 488 66.65 37.63 -24.84
CA HIS A 488 66.74 36.26 -24.27
C HIS A 488 67.23 36.00 -22.82
N THR A 489 66.23 35.79 -21.93
CA THR A 489 66.01 34.61 -21.02
C THR A 489 67.02 34.25 -19.92
N ALA A 490 66.62 33.67 -18.76
CA ALA A 490 65.29 33.40 -18.17
C ALA A 490 65.37 33.02 -16.66
N ASP A 491 64.23 33.15 -15.94
CA ASP A 491 63.67 32.25 -14.89
C ASP A 491 64.50 31.82 -13.63
N ALA A 492 63.94 31.46 -12.46
CA ALA A 492 62.58 31.46 -11.86
C ALA A 492 62.71 31.02 -10.36
N GLN A 493 61.75 31.10 -9.41
CA GLN A 493 60.42 31.73 -9.26
C GLN A 493 60.05 31.75 -7.75
N LYS A 494 59.16 32.67 -7.32
CA LYS A 494 58.19 32.53 -6.17
C LYS A 494 58.75 32.45 -4.71
N ALA A 495 57.99 32.75 -3.65
CA ALA A 495 56.60 33.25 -3.52
C ALA A 495 56.28 33.89 -2.13
N ILE A 496 55.34 34.86 -2.12
CA ILE A 496 54.31 35.19 -1.10
C ILE A 496 54.75 35.65 0.33
N GLY A 497 54.28 36.84 0.75
CA GLY A 497 53.92 37.14 2.15
C GLY A 497 54.52 38.41 2.80
N PRO A 498 53.71 39.43 3.16
CA PRO A 498 54.06 40.54 4.06
C PRO A 498 53.34 40.40 5.44
N PRO A 499 53.60 41.23 6.48
CA PRO A 499 54.45 40.82 7.61
C PRO A 499 53.71 40.69 8.97
N PRO A 500 54.37 40.17 10.02
CA PRO A 500 53.75 39.90 11.32
C PRO A 500 53.75 41.06 12.33
N GLN A 501 52.83 40.93 13.29
CA GLN A 501 52.88 41.16 14.75
C GLN A 501 54.24 41.50 15.42
N SER A 502 54.34 42.04 16.65
CA SER A 502 53.45 42.80 17.57
C SER A 502 54.20 43.00 18.91
N THR A 503 54.19 44.21 19.49
CA THR A 503 54.26 44.50 20.96
C THR A 503 53.89 46.00 21.10
N ASP A 504 52.86 46.46 21.84
CA ASP A 504 52.46 46.25 23.24
C ASP A 504 53.46 46.97 24.20
N ILE A 505 53.09 47.78 25.21
CA ILE A 505 51.92 47.82 26.12
C ILE A 505 51.49 49.28 26.48
N SER A 506 50.16 49.49 26.64
CA SER A 506 49.39 50.42 27.54
C SER A 506 50.01 51.74 28.09
N SER A 507 49.29 52.84 28.36
CA SER A 507 47.88 53.05 28.74
C SER A 507 47.53 54.57 28.64
N LYS A 508 46.35 55.14 28.97
CA LYS A 508 45.05 54.66 29.51
C LYS A 508 43.93 55.68 29.20
N VAL A 509 42.79 55.28 28.61
CA VAL A 509 41.54 56.07 28.52
C VAL A 509 40.33 55.11 28.58
N SER A 510 39.24 55.50 29.24
CA SER A 510 38.04 54.66 29.42
C SER A 510 37.00 54.85 28.31
N PRO A 511 36.57 53.78 27.59
CA PRO A 511 35.46 53.84 26.66
C PRO A 511 34.13 53.48 27.34
N ALA A 512 33.04 54.16 26.97
CA ALA A 512 31.68 53.87 27.46
C ALA A 512 30.65 53.99 26.33
N GLY A 513 30.61 53.00 25.43
CA GLY A 513 29.63 52.98 24.33
C GLY A 513 29.97 52.08 23.14
N VAL A 514 29.85 50.77 23.30
CA VAL A 514 29.72 49.79 22.18
C VAL A 514 28.81 48.63 22.60
N ASP A 515 28.96 48.15 23.84
CA ASP A 515 28.48 46.84 24.32
C ASP A 515 26.95 46.75 24.60
N LYS A 516 26.13 47.53 23.90
CA LYS A 516 24.67 47.61 24.12
C LYS A 516 23.79 47.27 22.91
N VAL A 517 24.34 47.21 21.70
CA VAL A 517 23.56 46.96 20.46
C VAL A 517 23.50 45.48 20.06
N LEU A 518 24.44 44.65 20.54
CA LEU A 518 24.51 43.21 20.22
C LEU A 518 23.63 42.30 21.10
N LYS A 519 22.77 42.86 21.97
CA LYS A 519 21.87 42.08 22.85
C LYS A 519 20.40 42.05 22.43
N GLU A 520 19.96 42.91 21.51
CA GLU A 520 18.56 42.99 21.10
C GLU A 520 18.21 42.09 19.90
N ARG A 521 19.20 41.65 19.11
CA ARG A 521 19.06 40.56 18.12
C ARG A 521 18.92 39.15 18.74
N GLY A 522 18.52 39.08 20.02
CA GLY A 522 18.11 37.84 20.72
C GLY A 522 16.66 37.43 20.46
N PHE A 523 15.85 38.34 19.91
CA PHE A 523 14.59 38.03 19.25
C PHE A 523 14.89 38.00 17.73
N ASP A 524 14.40 37.05 16.92
CA ASP A 524 13.16 36.29 17.10
C ASP A 524 13.28 34.75 16.91
N MET A 525 14.47 34.16 16.97
CA MET A 525 14.60 32.68 16.83
C MET A 525 13.79 31.90 17.89
N LEU A 526 13.48 32.53 19.02
CA LEU A 526 12.68 31.94 20.10
C LEU A 526 11.15 32.02 19.89
N SER A 527 10.64 32.70 18.87
CA SER A 527 9.20 32.67 18.53
C SER A 527 8.84 31.50 17.62
N LEU A 528 9.67 31.15 16.64
CA LEU A 528 9.49 29.90 15.87
C LEU A 528 9.49 28.67 16.79
N PHE A 529 10.44 28.58 17.73
CA PHE A 529 10.43 27.51 18.73
C PHE A 529 9.24 27.58 19.71
N LYS A 530 8.48 28.68 19.76
CA LYS A 530 7.19 28.76 20.48
C LYS A 530 6.03 28.32 19.59
N SER A 531 5.96 28.71 18.31
CA SER A 531 4.93 28.21 17.39
C SER A 531 5.02 26.69 17.23
N ASP A 532 6.21 26.15 17.02
CA ASP A 532 6.44 24.69 16.91
C ASP A 532 6.06 23.97 18.21
N LEU A 533 6.37 24.58 19.37
CA LEU A 533 6.00 24.03 20.67
C LEU A 533 4.50 24.17 20.95
N VAL A 534 3.81 25.18 20.39
CA VAL A 534 2.35 25.32 20.44
C VAL A 534 1.70 24.28 19.54
N ILE A 535 2.11 24.14 18.27
CA ILE A 535 1.62 23.12 17.32
C ILE A 535 1.79 21.71 17.91
N TYR A 536 2.96 21.39 18.47
CA TYR A 536 3.20 20.10 19.13
C TYR A 536 2.35 19.90 20.41
N ARG A 537 1.91 20.99 21.06
CA ARG A 537 1.16 20.96 22.34
C ARG A 537 -0.35 20.99 22.12
N SER A 538 -0.84 21.64 21.06
CA SER A 538 -2.24 21.62 20.61
C SER A 538 -2.58 20.30 19.93
N GLY A 539 -1.73 19.78 19.03
CA GLY A 539 -1.88 18.43 18.47
C GLY A 539 -1.88 17.34 19.55
N LYS A 540 -1.04 17.50 20.59
CA LYS A 540 -1.05 16.62 21.77
C LYS A 540 -2.25 16.84 22.72
N LEU A 541 -2.97 17.96 22.58
CA LEU A 541 -4.25 18.19 23.26
C LEU A 541 -5.40 17.55 22.49
N LEU A 542 -5.46 17.69 21.16
CA LEU A 542 -6.42 16.99 20.30
C LEU A 542 -6.33 15.48 20.49
N CYS A 543 -5.13 14.89 20.41
CA CYS A 543 -4.95 13.46 20.66
C CYS A 543 -5.28 13.02 22.10
N LYS A 544 -5.37 13.95 23.07
CA LYS A 544 -5.83 13.67 24.44
C LYS A 544 -7.34 13.84 24.63
N LEU A 545 -7.98 14.68 23.83
CA LEU A 545 -9.44 14.85 23.78
C LEU A 545 -10.07 13.67 23.02
N LEU A 546 -9.51 13.30 21.88
CA LEU A 546 -9.89 12.14 21.06
C LEU A 546 -9.55 10.77 21.70
N GLN A 547 -8.92 10.75 22.89
CA GLN A 547 -8.67 9.55 23.70
C GLN A 547 -9.43 9.57 25.04
N GLN A 548 -10.37 10.50 25.25
CA GLN A 548 -11.36 10.36 26.32
C GLN A 548 -12.43 9.34 25.90
N PRO A 549 -12.73 8.31 26.71
CA PRO A 549 -13.88 7.47 26.46
C PRO A 549 -15.16 8.29 26.70
N ILE A 550 -15.92 8.60 25.65
CA ILE A 550 -17.20 9.31 25.76
C ILE A 550 -18.27 8.34 26.30
N PHE A 551 -18.21 8.12 27.61
CA PHE A 551 -19.21 7.38 28.37
C PHE A 551 -20.12 8.39 29.09
N SER A 552 -21.29 8.68 28.52
CA SER A 552 -22.54 9.07 29.24
C SER A 552 -23.66 9.53 28.29
N LEU A 553 -24.43 8.56 27.78
CA LEU A 553 -25.87 8.74 27.57
C LEU A 553 -26.56 7.48 28.08
N SER A 554 -26.79 7.44 29.39
CA SER A 554 -27.28 6.27 30.12
C SER A 554 -28.80 6.25 30.24
N SER A 555 -29.40 5.06 30.07
CA SER A 555 -30.57 4.65 30.85
C SER A 555 -30.40 3.16 31.22
N PRO A 556 -30.74 2.71 32.44
CA PRO A 556 -30.02 1.60 33.05
C PRO A 556 -30.71 0.23 32.93
N GLN A 557 -29.92 -0.81 32.60
CA GLN A 557 -30.13 -2.18 33.11
C GLN A 557 -28.91 -3.09 32.85
N SER A 558 -28.23 -3.50 33.94
CA SER A 558 -27.44 -4.74 34.15
C SER A 558 -26.23 -4.50 35.07
N ALA A 559 -26.33 -4.92 36.34
CA ALA A 559 -25.22 -4.83 37.29
C ALA A 559 -24.24 -6.03 37.22
N LEU A 560 -24.60 -7.09 36.52
CA LEU A 560 -23.82 -8.34 36.40
C LEU A 560 -22.50 -8.23 35.60
N PRO A 561 -22.39 -7.45 34.50
CA PRO A 561 -21.15 -7.43 33.69
C PRO A 561 -19.93 -6.77 34.36
N GLN A 562 -20.10 -5.99 35.43
CA GLN A 562 -18.98 -5.33 36.12
C GLN A 562 -18.27 -6.28 37.10
N GLN A 563 -19.02 -7.02 37.92
CA GLN A 563 -18.45 -7.91 38.93
C GLN A 563 -17.56 -9.00 38.31
N LEU A 564 -18.02 -9.63 37.22
CA LEU A 564 -17.22 -10.60 36.45
C LEU A 564 -15.98 -9.98 35.78
N ARG A 565 -15.95 -8.65 35.58
CA ARG A 565 -14.81 -7.93 35.01
C ARG A 565 -13.74 -7.64 36.06
N GLU A 566 -14.15 -7.34 37.29
CA GLU A 566 -13.23 -7.16 38.42
C GLU A 566 -12.62 -8.51 38.85
N GLU A 567 -13.40 -9.58 38.91
CA GLU A 567 -12.89 -10.94 39.18
C GLU A 567 -11.87 -11.39 38.10
N ASN A 568 -12.12 -11.10 36.81
CA ASN A 568 -11.16 -11.38 35.74
C ASN A 568 -9.88 -10.51 35.78
N LEU A 569 -9.93 -9.33 36.41
CA LEU A 569 -8.77 -8.47 36.62
C LEU A 569 -7.87 -9.00 37.74
N HIS A 570 -8.47 -9.53 38.82
CA HIS A 570 -7.73 -10.08 39.96
C HIS A 570 -7.01 -11.41 39.64
N LEU A 571 -7.44 -12.15 38.62
CA LEU A 571 -6.86 -13.43 38.21
C LEU A 571 -5.66 -13.32 37.25
N LYS A 572 -5.22 -12.11 36.86
CA LYS A 572 -4.26 -11.93 35.75
C LYS A 572 -2.87 -11.37 36.08
N GLN A 573 -2.48 -11.28 37.36
CA GLN A 573 -1.07 -11.14 37.77
C GLN A 573 -0.85 -11.67 39.21
N PRO A 574 0.33 -12.23 39.59
CA PRO A 574 1.53 -12.45 38.77
C PRO A 574 2.07 -13.90 38.79
N GLN A 575 2.35 -14.44 37.61
CA GLN A 575 3.54 -15.29 37.38
C GLN A 575 4.29 -14.74 36.15
N MET A 576 5.56 -15.10 36.00
CA MET A 576 6.49 -14.52 35.00
C MET A 576 6.85 -13.03 35.21
N SER A 577 7.24 -12.67 36.44
CA SER A 577 8.00 -11.43 36.69
C SER A 577 9.49 -11.60 36.39
N SER A 578 9.91 -11.42 35.14
CA SER A 578 11.30 -11.03 34.82
C SER A 578 11.39 -10.35 33.45
N GLN A 579 12.20 -9.27 33.38
CA GLN A 579 12.59 -8.56 32.15
C GLN A 579 11.45 -8.12 31.20
N PHE A 580 10.82 -6.98 31.50
CA PHE A 580 10.91 -5.78 30.64
C PHE A 580 10.29 -4.58 31.38
N GLN A 581 11.14 -3.73 31.99
CA GLN A 581 10.65 -2.55 32.71
C GLN A 581 10.15 -1.46 31.75
N HIS A 582 8.91 -1.04 32.00
CA HIS A 582 8.21 0.10 31.44
C HIS A 582 9.06 1.39 31.49
N VAL A 583 9.32 1.98 30.31
CA VAL A 583 9.83 3.37 30.18
C VAL A 583 8.94 4.16 29.21
N GLN A 584 7.68 4.36 29.61
CA GLN A 584 6.80 5.33 28.97
C GLN A 584 7.03 6.72 29.60
N GLY A 585 7.59 7.66 28.83
CA GLY A 585 7.54 9.09 29.17
C GLY A 585 8.73 9.71 29.91
N GLN A 586 9.89 9.85 29.24
CA GLN A 586 10.73 11.06 29.42
C GLN A 586 11.10 11.66 28.06
N ARG A 587 11.16 13.00 28.00
CA ARG A 587 11.40 13.79 26.79
C ARG A 587 12.69 14.61 26.99
N ASN A 588 13.57 14.59 25.98
CA ASN A 588 14.76 15.45 25.84
C ASN A 588 15.89 15.30 26.89
N HIS A 589 16.72 14.26 26.77
CA HIS A 589 18.11 14.29 27.27
C HIS A 589 19.07 13.65 26.23
N PRO A 590 20.06 14.40 25.68
CA PRO A 590 20.97 13.91 24.64
C PRO A 590 21.70 12.57 24.89
N PRO A 591 22.31 12.30 26.07
CA PRO A 591 23.11 11.08 26.25
C PRO A 591 22.29 9.78 26.15
N ASN A 592 20.96 9.85 26.27
CA ASN A 592 20.08 8.67 26.20
C ASN A 592 19.76 8.21 24.76
N MET A 593 20.19 8.95 23.73
CA MET A 593 20.13 8.44 22.34
C MET A 593 21.23 7.43 22.05
N HIS A 594 22.47 7.68 22.51
CA HIS A 594 23.60 6.80 22.25
C HIS A 594 23.46 5.43 22.93
N THR A 595 22.91 5.40 24.16
CA THR A 595 22.58 4.16 24.87
C THR A 595 21.48 3.36 24.18
N ARG A 596 20.44 4.02 23.64
CA ARG A 596 19.36 3.39 22.87
C ARG A 596 19.86 2.85 21.53
N LEU A 597 20.69 3.60 20.80
CA LEU A 597 21.37 3.14 19.58
C LEU A 597 22.27 1.94 19.85
N LYS A 598 23.08 1.96 20.92
CA LYS A 598 23.94 0.82 21.30
C LYS A 598 23.11 -0.44 21.66
N LYS A 599 21.96 -0.27 22.34
CA LYS A 599 21.02 -1.38 22.60
C LYS A 599 20.36 -1.89 21.31
N ALA A 600 19.93 -1.01 20.41
CA ALA A 600 19.35 -1.39 19.12
C ALA A 600 20.36 -2.15 18.23
N ALA A 601 21.59 -1.65 18.11
CA ALA A 601 22.67 -2.32 17.39
C ALA A 601 23.00 -3.70 17.98
N SER A 602 23.02 -3.83 19.32
CA SER A 602 23.20 -5.12 20.01
C SER A 602 22.05 -6.11 19.71
N CYS A 603 20.81 -5.62 19.63
CA CYS A 603 19.64 -6.42 19.27
C CYS A 603 19.69 -6.88 17.80
N ILE A 604 20.04 -5.98 16.87
CA ILE A 604 20.26 -6.31 15.45
C ILE A 604 21.38 -7.35 15.30
N ALA A 605 22.49 -7.21 16.04
CA ALA A 605 23.58 -8.18 16.06
C ALA A 605 23.23 -9.51 16.76
N HIS A 606 22.11 -9.59 17.50
CA HIS A 606 21.52 -10.84 17.96
C HIS A 606 20.70 -11.47 16.83
N LEU A 607 19.71 -10.75 16.31
CA LEU A 607 18.80 -11.20 15.25
C LEU A 607 19.54 -11.63 13.97
N SER A 608 20.67 -11.01 13.64
CA SER A 608 21.53 -11.43 12.52
C SER A 608 22.19 -12.80 12.76
N ARG A 609 22.54 -13.13 14.01
CA ARG A 609 23.06 -14.47 14.37
C ARG A 609 21.95 -15.51 14.41
N ASP A 610 20.78 -15.16 14.96
CA ASP A 610 19.61 -16.04 14.99
C ASP A 610 19.17 -16.39 13.55
N LYS A 611 19.12 -15.39 12.65
CA LYS A 611 18.87 -15.57 11.22
C LYS A 611 19.91 -16.49 10.56
N GLN A 612 21.19 -16.32 10.89
CA GLN A 612 22.26 -17.15 10.33
C GLN A 612 22.14 -18.61 10.80
N GLN A 613 21.86 -18.85 12.07
CA GLN A 613 21.61 -20.19 12.62
C GLN A 613 20.38 -20.85 11.99
N LEU A 614 19.31 -20.10 11.72
CA LEU A 614 18.13 -20.60 11.00
C LEU A 614 18.46 -20.96 9.54
N ILE A 615 19.31 -20.18 8.86
CA ILE A 615 19.80 -20.51 7.50
C ILE A 615 20.64 -21.79 7.53
N GLU A 616 21.54 -21.93 8.49
CA GLU A 616 22.38 -23.13 8.68
C GLU A 616 21.54 -24.37 9.02
N MET A 617 20.53 -24.24 9.88
CA MET A 617 19.56 -25.30 10.18
C MET A 617 18.75 -25.70 8.94
N CYS A 618 18.23 -24.74 8.16
CA CYS A 618 17.51 -25.02 6.92
C CYS A 618 18.41 -25.61 5.82
N ASN A 619 19.70 -25.28 5.80
CA ASN A 619 20.68 -25.91 4.92
C ASN A 619 21.00 -27.34 5.36
N SER A 620 21.15 -27.58 6.67
CA SER A 620 21.31 -28.91 7.25
C SER A 620 20.08 -29.81 6.99
N LEU A 621 18.87 -29.29 7.17
CA LEU A 621 17.63 -30.00 6.86
C LEU A 621 17.51 -30.32 5.36
N ARG A 622 17.87 -29.39 4.47
CA ARG A 622 17.91 -29.67 3.02
C ARG A 622 18.95 -30.75 2.68
N ALA A 623 20.15 -30.68 3.25
CA ALA A 623 21.18 -31.71 3.07
C ALA A 623 20.73 -33.08 3.63
N GLN A 624 20.03 -33.11 4.76
CA GLN A 624 19.43 -34.33 5.32
C GLN A 624 18.35 -34.91 4.39
N ILE A 625 17.48 -34.08 3.80
CA ILE A 625 16.47 -34.51 2.81
C ILE A 625 17.15 -35.06 1.55
N THR A 626 18.23 -34.45 1.07
CA THR A 626 19.01 -34.96 -0.08
C THR A 626 19.73 -36.27 0.24
N ASN A 627 20.26 -36.43 1.46
CA ASN A 627 20.99 -37.62 1.88
C ASN A 627 20.08 -38.79 2.29
N ALA A 628 18.87 -38.53 2.78
CA ALA A 628 17.86 -39.53 3.15
C ALA A 628 17.10 -40.07 1.92
N GLY A 629 17.84 -40.46 0.88
CA GLY A 629 17.33 -40.76 -0.47
C GLY A 629 16.35 -41.94 -0.54
N LEU A 630 15.07 -41.67 -0.28
CA LEU A 630 13.98 -42.64 -0.37
C LEU A 630 13.63 -42.99 -1.82
N LYS A 631 14.20 -44.09 -2.31
CA LYS A 631 13.71 -44.79 -3.50
C LYS A 631 12.49 -45.64 -3.16
N GLY A 632 11.35 -45.36 -3.79
CA GLY A 632 10.15 -46.20 -3.75
C GLY A 632 8.93 -45.39 -4.21
N THR A 633 8.05 -45.86 -5.10
CA THR A 633 7.99 -47.17 -5.80
C THR A 633 7.58 -46.98 -7.26
N LYS A 634 7.97 -47.92 -8.13
CA LYS A 634 7.48 -47.97 -9.52
C LYS A 634 6.12 -48.66 -9.59
N THR A 635 5.27 -48.16 -10.48
CA THR A 635 4.29 -48.97 -11.23
C THR A 635 4.35 -48.50 -12.67
N ASP A 636 4.64 -49.41 -13.60
CA ASP A 636 4.76 -49.10 -15.03
C ASP A 636 3.38 -48.84 -15.65
N THR A 637 3.33 -48.09 -16.77
CA THR A 637 2.68 -48.47 -18.05
C THR A 637 2.24 -47.25 -18.91
N TYR A 638 2.47 -47.37 -20.23
CA TYR A 638 2.12 -46.46 -21.35
C TYR A 638 2.64 -45.00 -21.39
N LYS A 639 3.71 -44.85 -22.19
CA LYS A 639 3.96 -43.68 -23.06
C LYS A 639 2.71 -43.30 -23.88
N PRO A 640 2.54 -42.01 -24.16
CA PRO A 640 2.39 -41.49 -25.52
C PRO A 640 3.74 -41.04 -26.08
N GLU A 641 3.95 -41.10 -27.39
CA GLU A 641 5.20 -40.61 -28.02
C GLU A 641 4.99 -39.24 -28.67
N LEU A 642 5.79 -38.26 -28.24
CA LEU A 642 6.06 -37.01 -28.95
C LEU A 642 7.57 -36.69 -28.85
N PRO A 643 8.19 -36.07 -29.88
CA PRO A 643 9.65 -35.98 -29.99
C PRO A 643 10.24 -34.76 -29.26
N GLU A 644 10.45 -34.86 -27.95
CA GLU A 644 11.16 -33.82 -27.16
C GLU A 644 12.69 -33.86 -27.38
N LYS A 645 13.16 -33.42 -28.56
CA LYS A 645 14.61 -33.26 -28.85
C LYS A 645 15.01 -32.07 -29.75
N GLU A 646 14.29 -30.94 -29.67
CA GLU A 646 14.72 -29.73 -30.42
C GLU A 646 14.48 -28.37 -29.72
N ILE A 647 13.71 -28.32 -28.63
CA ILE A 647 13.24 -27.05 -28.04
C ILE A 647 14.28 -26.37 -27.11
N GLN A 648 15.21 -27.12 -26.52
CA GLN A 648 16.11 -26.58 -25.49
C GLN A 648 17.29 -25.75 -26.06
N GLY A 649 17.58 -25.85 -27.36
CA GLY A 649 18.56 -24.99 -28.04
C GLY A 649 17.98 -23.60 -28.33
N ASP A 650 16.86 -23.55 -29.07
CA ASP A 650 16.24 -22.29 -29.53
C ASP A 650 15.87 -21.35 -28.37
N GLN A 651 15.50 -21.87 -27.19
CA GLN A 651 15.28 -21.05 -26.00
C GLN A 651 16.55 -20.34 -25.51
N GLN A 652 17.71 -21.02 -25.53
CA GLN A 652 18.98 -20.44 -25.08
C GLN A 652 19.53 -19.42 -26.11
N ASP A 653 19.35 -19.69 -27.40
CA ASP A 653 19.70 -18.76 -28.48
C ASP A 653 18.78 -17.52 -28.48
N ARG A 654 17.47 -17.69 -28.25
CA ARG A 654 16.52 -16.57 -28.07
C ARG A 654 16.85 -15.69 -26.88
N LEU A 655 17.22 -16.28 -25.74
CA LEU A 655 17.67 -15.51 -24.56
C LEU A 655 18.98 -14.75 -24.86
N SER A 656 19.92 -15.39 -25.55
CA SER A 656 21.18 -14.76 -25.97
C SER A 656 20.97 -13.65 -27.01
N ALA A 657 19.93 -13.75 -27.85
CA ALA A 657 19.53 -12.70 -28.78
C ALA A 657 18.84 -11.52 -28.08
N LEU A 658 18.00 -11.80 -27.08
CA LEU A 658 17.38 -10.77 -26.22
C LEU A 658 18.43 -10.00 -25.41
N GLU A 659 19.42 -10.69 -24.82
CA GLU A 659 20.52 -10.05 -24.09
C GLU A 659 21.36 -9.14 -25.00
N LYS A 660 21.65 -9.57 -26.24
CA LYS A 660 22.31 -8.73 -27.26
C LYS A 660 21.47 -7.51 -27.65
N LEU A 661 20.15 -7.67 -27.84
CA LEU A 661 19.25 -6.54 -28.14
C LEU A 661 19.15 -5.57 -26.96
N GLN A 662 19.09 -6.06 -25.73
CA GLN A 662 19.11 -5.24 -24.51
C GLN A 662 20.42 -4.45 -24.40
N TYR A 663 21.57 -5.07 -24.70
CA TYR A 663 22.87 -4.39 -24.74
C TYR A 663 22.94 -3.33 -25.84
N GLN A 664 22.41 -3.62 -27.04
CA GLN A 664 22.36 -2.67 -28.17
C GLN A 664 21.42 -1.48 -27.91
N LEU A 665 20.29 -1.68 -27.25
CA LEU A 665 19.39 -0.60 -26.83
C LEU A 665 20.03 0.25 -25.73
N THR A 666 20.73 -0.37 -24.78
CA THR A 666 21.43 0.34 -23.70
C THR A 666 22.64 1.16 -24.20
N THR A 667 23.25 0.78 -25.33
CA THR A 667 24.37 1.51 -25.94
C THR A 667 23.96 2.60 -26.93
N GLN A 668 22.67 2.78 -27.23
CA GLN A 668 22.16 3.86 -28.09
C GLN A 668 21.71 5.13 -27.33
N VAL A 669 22.04 5.26 -26.04
CA VAL A 669 21.86 6.52 -25.29
C VAL A 669 23.03 7.47 -25.61
N PRO A 670 22.83 8.62 -26.28
CA PRO A 670 23.91 9.53 -26.60
C PRO A 670 24.36 10.31 -25.35
N PRO A 671 25.67 10.41 -25.05
CA PRO A 671 26.16 11.20 -23.94
C PRO A 671 26.05 12.70 -24.27
N GLN A 672 25.27 13.44 -23.47
CA GLN A 672 25.27 14.91 -23.54
C GLN A 672 26.53 15.46 -22.86
N GLY A 673 27.52 15.87 -23.67
CA GLY A 673 28.74 16.53 -23.23
C GLY A 673 29.35 17.35 -24.36
N HIS A 674 29.62 18.64 -24.11
CA HIS A 674 29.93 19.60 -25.17
C HIS A 674 31.35 19.49 -25.73
N SER A 675 31.48 19.72 -27.04
CA SER A 675 32.59 20.49 -27.61
C SER A 675 32.12 21.33 -28.81
N PHE A 676 32.52 22.59 -28.84
CA PHE A 676 32.33 23.49 -29.99
C PHE A 676 33.59 23.45 -30.86
N THR A 677 33.44 23.38 -32.19
CA THR A 677 34.18 24.21 -33.17
C THR A 677 33.62 23.98 -34.59
N PRO A 678 33.73 24.96 -35.52
CA PRO A 678 32.91 25.00 -36.72
C PRO A 678 33.60 24.52 -38.02
N SER A 679 32.80 24.02 -38.97
CA SER A 679 33.18 23.94 -40.39
C SER A 679 31.98 24.27 -41.30
N LEU A 680 32.23 25.13 -42.29
CA LEU A 680 31.35 25.39 -43.43
C LEU A 680 31.42 24.22 -44.43
N PRO A 681 30.37 23.97 -45.23
CA PRO A 681 30.38 24.54 -46.59
C PRO A 681 29.02 25.08 -47.12
N HIS A 682 29.14 26.01 -48.09
CA HIS A 682 28.28 26.36 -49.23
C HIS A 682 26.75 26.11 -49.17
N CYS A 683 25.87 27.12 -49.29
CA CYS A 683 25.64 28.10 -50.39
C CYS A 683 24.77 27.58 -51.56
N SER A 684 23.47 27.87 -51.47
CA SER A 684 22.51 28.07 -52.58
C SER A 684 21.36 28.92 -51.97
N LEU A 685 21.08 30.18 -52.30
CA LEU A 685 21.28 31.04 -53.49
C LEU A 685 20.13 31.03 -54.52
N ALA A 686 18.90 31.06 -54.02
CA ALA A 686 17.75 31.78 -54.58
C ALA A 686 16.76 32.09 -53.42
N GLY A 687 16.01 33.20 -53.38
CA GLY A 687 16.01 34.40 -54.21
C GLY A 687 15.03 35.45 -53.63
N CYS A 688 15.33 36.73 -53.82
CA CYS A 688 14.44 37.87 -53.49
C CYS A 688 13.13 37.79 -54.32
N SER A 689 11.98 38.40 -53.99
CA SER A 689 11.43 39.16 -52.84
C SER A 689 10.09 39.77 -53.29
N LEU A 690 9.05 39.98 -52.44
CA LEU A 690 8.02 41.01 -52.75
C LEU A 690 7.13 41.45 -51.56
N PHE A 691 6.99 42.77 -51.42
CA PHE A 691 5.86 43.60 -50.96
C PHE A 691 4.80 43.10 -49.93
N MET A 692 4.84 43.73 -48.75
CA MET A 692 3.88 44.76 -48.24
C MET A 692 2.41 44.80 -48.72
N PHE A 693 1.53 45.13 -47.75
CA PHE A 693 0.13 45.62 -47.85
C PHE A 693 -0.96 44.71 -48.46
N SER A 694 -1.96 44.35 -47.63
CA SER A 694 -3.31 44.96 -47.70
C SER A 694 -4.15 44.70 -46.43
N CYS A 695 -5.28 45.39 -46.32
CA CYS A 695 -6.27 45.33 -45.23
C CYS A 695 -7.64 44.83 -45.74
N PHE A 696 -8.51 44.39 -44.80
CA PHE A 696 -9.94 44.07 -44.99
C PHE A 696 -10.22 42.87 -45.94
N THR A 697 -11.33 42.11 -45.88
CA THR A 697 -12.76 42.43 -45.61
C THR A 697 -13.56 41.23 -45.05
N THR A 698 -14.62 41.48 -44.25
CA THR A 698 -15.98 40.83 -44.15
C THR A 698 -16.21 39.31 -44.29
N SER A 699 -17.27 38.68 -43.72
CA SER A 699 -18.30 38.99 -42.68
C SER A 699 -19.29 37.81 -42.55
N HIS A 700 -20.11 37.76 -41.47
CA HIS A 700 -21.25 36.83 -41.25
C HIS A 700 -20.90 35.33 -41.22
N SER A 701 -21.71 34.39 -40.71
CA SER A 701 -22.82 34.33 -39.72
C SER A 701 -22.74 32.91 -39.06
N SER A 702 -23.56 32.42 -38.11
CA SER A 702 -24.84 32.86 -37.54
C SER A 702 -24.97 32.36 -36.08
N CYS A 703 -25.97 32.83 -35.34
CA CYS A 703 -26.38 32.22 -34.07
C CYS A 703 -27.65 31.37 -34.26
N GLU A 704 -27.52 30.06 -34.07
CA GLU A 704 -28.58 29.06 -33.90
C GLU A 704 -27.90 27.77 -33.36
N GLY A 705 -28.52 26.91 -32.56
CA GLY A 705 -29.85 26.99 -31.96
C GLY A 705 -30.39 25.61 -31.57
N ILE A 706 -30.59 25.37 -30.26
CA ILE A 706 -31.60 24.45 -29.70
C ILE A 706 -31.47 22.94 -30.02
N THR A 707 -31.01 22.20 -29.01
CA THR A 707 -31.58 20.92 -28.52
C THR A 707 -31.60 19.67 -29.41
N ARG A 708 -31.00 18.58 -28.90
CA ARG A 708 -31.73 17.32 -28.64
C ARG A 708 -31.07 16.44 -27.57
N MET A 709 -31.91 15.81 -26.76
CA MET A 709 -31.53 14.68 -25.90
C MET A 709 -31.45 13.40 -26.75
N LEU A 710 -30.53 12.52 -26.38
CA LEU A 710 -30.78 11.10 -26.14
C LEU A 710 -29.97 10.68 -24.91
#